data_AF-A0A6L9TBX5-F1
#
_entry.id   AF-A0A6L9TBX5-F1
#
_cell.length_a   1.000
_cell.length_b   1.000
_cell.length_c   1.000
_cell.angle_alpha   90.00
_cell.angle_beta   90.00
_cell.angle_gamma   90.00
#
_symmetry.space_group_name_H-M   'P 1'
#
loop_
_entity.id
_entity.type
_entity.pdbx_description
1 polymer ?
#
loop_
_entity_poly.entity_id
_entity_poly.type
_entity_poly.pdbx_seq_one_letter_code
_entity_poly.pdbx_strand_id
1 'polypeptide(L)'
;MTERIVVVTESKAPTQLKVNDRVAPVDLEPGSVPVLSWVVPLVDIGAVQAADEATAFNTVVAYQVVIASTYDIAESGIGDVWDSGRREGNGFGGLALDEIDMSASRRYWAAVRVWRGTEDSSKPTAWSEPTTFGTGAGTEWQAEPIWADPITANAYTTIELPENAHDEAVKSDADDQFADKPATLQSEHNSRGWALFRGRIGLARKPIRWATLNATGADVWHARQFVYRMWLNGHFVGIGPTFPIGGETRYDGYDVTRYLVPGRDNFIGVIAYALEDQRFMAQLDVMYEDGTLAHFGTNGEWLAKVGNNVFLDSPSVGSHVYELPAEYVDVDKYPRGMSEVGYDDIDWAVAKVKPAFDELRAAPIDKPELHEWTAVDKWKTDDGRLVLDFGRAVAGGIRMAAYAPFPTNLVIRYGEVLNDDRTVKYRLSAYNTYQDIWHFEPNKLKVPLSARTWGMRVFRYVEILPDHRDDKLIDTLYNSDTAVMARALVYPFHGDEKGFESSDETLNRVWNLCRKTIEGLNVNMYVDSWTRERIPYEADAWLQQRAHLALDNAPALGEYSIDFLLANRTWPTEWPMYLVAAVYNEWVQTGSLRQAREHWDQIVSMLPDEYLDDASGLIVKDPGESSHTDGDLVDWPPAERDGFEFGRVNTVINALAVYVYRCVSRLASELGKGEEARKYFRIASRLNKAINEKLWDDETGAYVDGLDTGADGAQLAHCSEHASAFVLSGCRVPAERIPRVVEFLHGKGMACSVYVAAVLLEGLYKAGAGTWANGLIAASEGERTWQHMIDQGAGATMEAWSLDLKSNTTYSHPWACSPAYLLPRYMVGVHPLEPGFREFVVAPQPGSVREASAVVPTGAGDIKAAYRLLGDTIPMPGDQRVDGIEITLTVPIGTTADVIVPPLTGGKGTLILNGTEAVAADASMGMPTTIAQGNYPEGARRIHGLTAGRHVIVAKGADAEDAE
;
A
#
# COMPACT_ATOMS: atom_id res chain seq x y z
N MET A 1 2.73 25.73 51.69
CA MET A 1 3.18 24.39 51.30
C MET A 1 1.94 23.54 51.15
N THR A 2 1.45 23.44 49.93
CA THR A 2 0.34 22.55 49.57
C THR A 2 1.00 21.43 48.79
N GLU A 3 1.17 20.26 49.40
CA GLU A 3 1.60 19.05 48.70
C GLU A 3 0.55 18.76 47.62
N ARG A 4 0.90 19.02 46.36
CA ARG A 4 0.17 18.46 45.23
C ARG A 4 0.52 16.98 45.20
N ILE A 5 -0.40 16.15 45.66
CA ILE A 5 -0.40 14.72 45.37
C ILE A 5 -0.48 14.59 43.85
N VAL A 6 0.65 14.27 43.23
CA VAL A 6 0.70 13.87 41.82
C VAL A 6 0.15 12.46 41.77
N VAL A 7 -1.04 12.31 41.18
CA VAL A 7 -1.58 11.01 40.82
C VAL A 7 -0.69 10.46 39.72
N VAL A 8 0.17 9.49 40.05
CA VAL A 8 0.87 8.68 39.05
C VAL A 8 -0.23 7.99 38.23
N THR A 9 -0.41 8.43 36.99
CA THR A 9 -1.31 7.80 36.04
C THR A 9 -0.87 6.33 35.88
N GLU A 10 -1.81 5.40 35.98
CA GLU A 10 -1.53 3.97 35.79
C GLU A 10 -0.76 3.78 34.47
N SER A 11 0.34 3.02 34.52
CA SER A 11 1.18 2.79 33.35
C SER A 11 0.37 2.09 32.25
N LYS A 12 0.32 2.70 31.06
CA LYS A 12 -0.43 2.17 29.92
C LYS A 12 0.08 0.77 29.51
N ALA A 13 -0.85 -0.15 29.29
CA ALA A 13 -0.59 -1.48 28.77
C ALA A 13 -0.06 -1.44 27.32
N PRO A 14 0.65 -2.48 26.86
CA PRO A 14 1.00 -2.64 25.45
C PRO A 14 -0.25 -2.64 24.55
N THR A 15 -0.08 -2.19 23.31
CA THR A 15 -1.13 -2.01 22.31
C THR A 15 -0.65 -2.47 20.93
N GLN A 16 -1.55 -2.50 19.94
CA GLN A 16 -1.22 -2.83 18.54
C GLN A 16 -0.46 -4.17 18.41
N LEU A 17 -0.97 -5.21 19.08
CA LEU A 17 -0.38 -6.54 18.98
C LEU A 17 -0.57 -7.09 17.56
N LYS A 18 0.51 -7.56 16.95
CA LYS A 18 0.52 -8.16 15.62
C LYS A 18 1.19 -9.53 15.66
N VAL A 19 0.73 -10.45 14.80
CA VAL A 19 1.35 -11.76 14.63
C VAL A 19 1.76 -11.92 13.18
N ASN A 20 3.06 -12.14 12.93
CA ASN A 20 3.66 -12.08 11.59
C ASN A 20 3.26 -10.80 10.85
N ASP A 21 3.36 -9.66 11.54
CA ASP A 21 3.04 -8.31 11.05
C ASP A 21 1.57 -8.07 10.64
N ARG A 22 0.69 -9.04 10.91
CA ARG A 22 -0.75 -9.01 10.61
C ARG A 22 -1.60 -8.78 11.84
N VAL A 23 -2.78 -8.20 11.64
CA VAL A 23 -3.74 -7.91 12.72
C VAL A 23 -4.70 -9.08 12.87
N ALA A 24 -4.67 -9.71 14.05
CA ALA A 24 -5.58 -10.80 14.42
C ALA A 24 -5.69 -11.96 13.39
N PRO A 25 -4.58 -12.47 12.81
CA PRO A 25 -4.65 -13.41 11.68
C PRO A 25 -5.18 -14.78 12.11
N VAL A 26 -6.24 -15.27 11.46
CA VAL A 26 -6.81 -16.60 11.74
C VAL A 26 -6.45 -17.67 10.72
N ASP A 27 -5.65 -17.32 9.72
CA ASP A 27 -5.29 -18.14 8.58
C ASP A 27 -3.77 -18.21 8.37
N LEU A 28 -2.98 -18.22 9.45
CA LEU A 28 -1.55 -18.51 9.32
C LEU A 28 -1.33 -19.88 8.67
N GLU A 29 -0.25 -20.03 7.91
CA GLU A 29 0.10 -21.31 7.29
C GLU A 29 0.38 -22.35 8.41
N PRO A 30 -0.28 -23.52 8.38
CA PRO A 30 -0.01 -24.57 9.36
C PRO A 30 1.47 -24.97 9.39
N GLY A 31 2.02 -25.14 10.59
CA GLY A 31 3.42 -25.45 10.84
C GLY A 31 4.36 -24.25 10.83
N SER A 32 3.88 -23.04 10.50
CA SER A 32 4.69 -21.82 10.61
C SER A 32 4.91 -21.43 12.08
N VAL A 33 6.07 -20.81 12.36
CA VAL A 33 6.36 -20.20 13.67
C VAL A 33 5.78 -18.79 13.70
N PRO A 34 4.82 -18.49 14.59
CA PRO A 34 4.28 -17.14 14.73
C PRO A 34 5.26 -16.24 15.48
N VAL A 35 5.35 -14.98 15.06
CA VAL A 35 6.13 -13.94 15.73
C VAL A 35 5.17 -12.87 16.22
N LEU A 36 5.04 -12.73 17.55
CA LEU A 36 4.20 -11.72 18.19
C LEU A 36 5.01 -10.43 18.42
N SER A 37 4.51 -9.30 17.95
CA SER A 37 5.06 -7.97 18.21
C SER A 37 4.00 -7.04 18.85
N TRP A 38 4.45 -5.97 19.49
CA TRP A 38 3.57 -5.01 20.19
C TRP A 38 4.22 -3.65 20.32
N VAL A 39 3.39 -2.62 20.47
CA VAL A 39 3.81 -1.24 20.77
C VAL A 39 3.59 -0.95 22.25
N VAL A 40 4.58 -0.32 22.90
CA VAL A 40 4.46 0.14 24.29
C VAL A 40 4.19 1.65 24.29
N PRO A 41 3.00 2.12 24.73
CA PRO A 41 2.69 3.55 24.69
C PRO A 41 3.60 4.39 25.61
N LEU A 42 3.91 5.61 25.20
CA LEU A 42 4.60 6.59 26.05
C LEU A 42 3.71 7.01 27.23
N VAL A 43 4.37 7.29 28.37
CA VAL A 43 3.74 7.94 29.52
C VAL A 43 4.06 9.44 29.46
N ASP A 44 3.01 10.26 29.43
CA ASP A 44 3.14 11.72 29.48
C ASP A 44 3.22 12.14 30.95
N ILE A 45 4.41 12.54 31.39
CA ILE A 45 4.63 12.97 32.78
C ILE A 45 4.68 14.51 32.94
N GLY A 46 4.40 15.27 31.88
CA GLY A 46 4.45 16.73 31.90
C GLY A 46 5.86 17.31 32.12
N ALA A 47 6.04 18.61 31.83
CA ALA A 47 7.34 19.30 31.87
C ALA A 47 7.91 19.57 33.29
N VAL A 48 7.31 18.99 34.34
CA VAL A 48 7.54 19.42 35.75
C VAL A 48 8.36 18.41 36.56
N GLN A 49 8.64 17.21 36.04
CA GLN A 49 9.52 16.22 36.68
C GLN A 49 10.93 16.22 36.08
N ALA A 50 11.91 15.82 36.89
CA ALA A 50 13.31 15.72 36.46
C ALA A 50 13.45 14.74 35.28
N ALA A 51 14.30 15.06 34.30
CA ALA A 51 14.51 14.26 33.08
C ALA A 51 14.80 12.77 33.38
N ASP A 52 15.51 12.49 34.47
CA ASP A 52 15.85 11.12 34.90
C ASP A 52 14.61 10.26 35.25
N GLU A 53 13.56 10.87 35.82
CA GLU A 53 12.31 10.17 36.12
C GLU A 53 11.53 9.87 34.83
N ALA A 54 11.53 10.80 33.85
CA ALA A 54 10.93 10.61 32.53
C ALA A 54 11.52 9.43 31.78
N THR A 55 12.85 9.36 31.76
CA THR A 55 13.59 8.30 31.08
C THR A 55 13.29 6.94 31.72
N ALA A 56 13.14 6.86 33.05
CA ALA A 56 12.78 5.61 33.72
C ALA A 56 11.38 5.10 33.30
N PHE A 57 10.35 5.95 33.25
CA PHE A 57 8.99 5.53 32.86
C PHE A 57 8.84 5.11 31.40
N ASN A 58 9.69 5.63 30.50
CA ASN A 58 9.70 5.28 29.08
C ASN A 58 10.79 4.25 28.72
N THR A 59 11.33 3.53 29.71
CA THR A 59 12.22 2.38 29.52
C THR A 59 11.48 1.08 29.86
N VAL A 60 11.67 0.03 29.07
CA VAL A 60 11.17 -1.34 29.36
C VAL A 60 12.34 -2.26 29.68
N VAL A 61 12.27 -2.95 30.82
CA VAL A 61 13.32 -3.86 31.30
C VAL A 61 12.94 -5.33 31.22
N ALA A 62 11.65 -5.63 31.19
CA ALA A 62 11.16 -6.99 31.05
C ALA A 62 9.75 -7.00 30.45
N TYR A 63 9.37 -8.14 29.89
CA TYR A 63 8.01 -8.40 29.40
C TYR A 63 7.54 -9.80 29.83
N GLN A 64 6.24 -10.03 29.71
CA GLN A 64 5.63 -11.34 29.83
C GLN A 64 4.50 -11.45 28.80
N VAL A 65 4.45 -12.60 28.13
CA VAL A 65 3.42 -12.97 27.16
C VAL A 65 2.70 -14.20 27.67
N VAL A 66 1.38 -14.19 27.59
CA VAL A 66 0.54 -15.37 27.80
C VAL A 66 -0.20 -15.70 26.52
N ILE A 67 -0.24 -17.00 26.19
CA ILE A 67 -1.08 -17.55 25.14
C ILE A 67 -2.17 -18.37 25.82
N ALA A 68 -3.41 -18.08 25.48
CA ALA A 68 -4.57 -18.71 26.05
C ALA A 68 -5.49 -19.35 25.01
N SER A 69 -6.30 -20.29 25.48
CA SER A 69 -7.30 -20.99 24.67
C SER A 69 -8.58 -20.18 24.46
N THR A 70 -8.79 -19.08 25.20
CA THR A 70 -9.92 -18.14 25.05
C THR A 70 -9.49 -16.71 25.35
N TYR A 71 -10.29 -15.74 24.87
CA TYR A 71 -10.10 -14.31 25.16
C TYR A 71 -10.07 -14.03 26.67
N ASP A 72 -11.09 -14.47 27.42
CA ASP A 72 -11.25 -14.16 28.86
C ASP A 72 -10.08 -14.68 29.71
N ILE A 73 -9.51 -15.82 29.34
CA ILE A 73 -8.34 -16.40 30.04
C ILE A 73 -7.09 -15.53 29.79
N ALA A 74 -6.86 -15.11 28.54
CA ALA A 74 -5.78 -14.19 28.21
C ALA A 74 -5.94 -12.82 28.89
N GLU A 75 -7.16 -12.26 28.90
CA GLU A 75 -7.48 -10.98 29.55
C GLU A 75 -7.21 -11.05 31.07
N SER A 76 -7.48 -12.20 31.68
CA SER A 76 -7.16 -12.47 33.09
C SER A 76 -5.66 -12.67 33.36
N GLY A 77 -4.81 -12.67 32.32
CA GLY A 77 -3.37 -12.86 32.43
C GLY A 77 -2.94 -14.29 32.68
N ILE A 78 -3.77 -15.27 32.31
CA ILE A 78 -3.50 -16.69 32.48
C ILE A 78 -3.11 -17.25 31.11
N GLY A 79 -1.97 -17.95 31.04
CA GLY A 79 -1.54 -18.66 29.84
C GLY A 79 -1.81 -20.15 29.98
N ASP A 80 -3.07 -20.59 29.79
CA ASP A 80 -3.44 -22.01 29.90
C ASP A 80 -2.87 -22.87 28.77
N VAL A 81 -2.47 -22.24 27.66
CA VAL A 81 -1.72 -22.88 26.57
C VAL A 81 -0.21 -22.69 26.78
N TRP A 82 0.22 -21.46 27.04
CA TRP A 82 1.64 -21.14 27.25
C TRP A 82 1.83 -19.82 28.01
N ASP A 83 2.89 -19.74 28.80
CA ASP A 83 3.29 -18.52 29.52
C ASP A 83 4.82 -18.36 29.42
N SER A 84 5.27 -17.22 28.91
CA SER A 84 6.70 -16.95 28.76
C SER A 84 7.43 -16.86 30.10
N GLY A 85 6.70 -16.61 31.20
CA GLY A 85 7.23 -16.04 32.43
C GLY A 85 7.78 -14.63 32.20
N ARG A 86 8.34 -14.02 33.25
CA ARG A 86 9.06 -12.75 33.10
C ARG A 86 10.35 -12.97 32.30
N ARG A 87 10.47 -12.30 31.16
CA ARG A 87 11.66 -12.30 30.29
C ARG A 87 12.33 -10.94 30.38
N GLU A 88 13.64 -10.92 30.65
CA GLU A 88 14.42 -9.67 30.62
C GLU A 88 14.57 -9.15 29.19
N GLY A 89 14.58 -7.83 29.03
CA GLY A 89 14.65 -7.12 27.75
C GLY A 89 13.38 -6.34 27.42
N ASN A 90 13.43 -5.60 26.32
CA ASN A 90 12.34 -4.70 25.89
C ASN A 90 11.34 -5.35 24.91
N GLY A 91 11.61 -6.56 24.42
CA GLY A 91 10.78 -7.25 23.43
C GLY A 91 10.86 -6.66 22.02
N PHE A 92 11.85 -5.81 21.74
CA PHE A 92 12.06 -5.25 20.41
C PHE A 92 12.31 -6.35 19.37
N GLY A 93 11.66 -6.26 18.21
CA GLY A 93 11.70 -7.28 17.16
C GLY A 93 10.70 -8.44 17.34
N GLY A 94 9.93 -8.44 18.42
CA GLY A 94 8.91 -9.44 18.70
C GLY A 94 9.42 -10.73 19.33
N LEU A 95 8.50 -11.66 19.59
CA LEU A 95 8.72 -12.94 20.24
C LEU A 95 8.24 -14.08 19.34
N ALA A 96 9.15 -14.96 18.94
CA ALA A 96 8.81 -16.21 18.28
C ALA A 96 8.09 -17.16 19.27
N LEU A 97 7.00 -17.77 18.81
CA LEU A 97 6.14 -18.66 19.60
C LEU A 97 6.34 -20.12 19.18
N ASP A 98 7.58 -20.62 19.31
CA ASP A 98 8.02 -21.95 18.81
C ASP A 98 7.35 -23.15 19.51
N GLU A 99 6.78 -22.94 20.70
CA GLU A 99 6.21 -23.99 21.55
C GLU A 99 4.68 -24.14 21.39
N ILE A 100 4.07 -23.40 20.47
CA ILE A 100 2.62 -23.41 20.24
C ILE A 100 2.27 -24.44 19.14
N ASP A 101 1.23 -25.25 19.37
CA ASP A 101 0.70 -26.15 18.34
C ASP A 101 0.07 -25.33 17.21
N MET A 102 0.82 -25.22 16.11
CA MET A 102 0.40 -24.59 14.86
C MET A 102 0.01 -25.62 13.79
N SER A 103 -0.50 -26.80 14.17
CA SER A 103 -1.20 -27.67 13.21
C SER A 103 -2.46 -27.00 12.65
N ALA A 104 -3.03 -27.56 11.58
CA ALA A 104 -4.20 -26.98 10.91
C ALA A 104 -5.40 -26.78 11.86
N SER A 105 -6.21 -25.76 11.55
CA SER A 105 -7.42 -25.40 12.29
C SER A 105 -7.17 -25.20 13.80
N ARG A 106 -6.22 -24.32 14.13
CA ARG A 106 -5.93 -23.87 15.51
C ARG A 106 -6.20 -22.40 15.69
N ARG A 107 -6.52 -22.00 16.93
CA ARG A 107 -6.72 -20.60 17.29
C ARG A 107 -6.49 -20.35 18.78
N TYR A 108 -5.81 -19.25 19.06
CA TYR A 108 -5.36 -18.82 20.38
C TYR A 108 -5.56 -17.32 20.56
N TRP A 109 -5.32 -16.85 21.79
CA TRP A 109 -5.31 -15.44 22.17
C TRP A 109 -4.01 -15.11 22.89
N ALA A 110 -3.37 -14.02 22.51
CA ALA A 110 -2.14 -13.53 23.11
C ALA A 110 -2.39 -12.23 23.87
N ALA A 111 -1.87 -12.14 25.10
CA ALA A 111 -1.82 -10.89 25.85
C ALA A 111 -0.40 -10.63 26.36
N VAL A 112 -0.03 -9.34 26.45
CA VAL A 112 1.31 -8.90 26.81
C VAL A 112 1.24 -7.88 27.94
N ARG A 113 2.20 -7.95 28.87
CA ARG A 113 2.47 -6.88 29.84
C ARG A 113 3.97 -6.63 29.95
N VAL A 114 4.34 -5.44 30.45
CA VAL A 114 5.75 -5.03 30.55
C VAL A 114 6.07 -4.45 31.93
N TRP A 115 7.35 -4.47 32.30
CA TRP A 115 7.90 -3.77 33.46
C TRP A 115 8.71 -2.57 32.98
N ARG A 116 8.44 -1.40 33.58
CA ARG A 116 9.06 -0.11 33.22
C ARG A 116 9.97 0.40 34.34
N GLY A 117 11.11 1.02 34.03
CA GLY A 117 12.02 1.62 35.01
C GLY A 117 13.47 1.13 34.91
N THR A 118 14.32 1.53 35.86
CA THR A 118 15.62 0.89 36.12
C THR A 118 15.42 -0.37 37.00
N GLU A 119 16.45 -1.21 37.18
CA GLU A 119 16.40 -2.60 37.68
C GLU A 119 15.53 -2.91 38.94
N ASP A 120 15.02 -1.92 39.66
CA ASP A 120 14.22 -2.05 40.90
C ASP A 120 12.69 -1.81 40.71
N SER A 121 12.20 -1.82 39.46
CA SER A 121 10.76 -1.65 39.16
C SER A 121 9.95 -2.93 39.39
N SER A 122 9.43 -3.10 40.60
CA SER A 122 8.74 -4.33 41.03
C SER A 122 7.32 -4.55 40.47
N LYS A 123 6.73 -3.60 39.71
CA LYS A 123 5.32 -3.70 39.25
C LYS A 123 5.18 -3.67 37.72
N PRO A 124 4.49 -4.65 37.11
CA PRO A 124 4.16 -4.61 35.68
C PRO A 124 3.02 -3.64 35.36
N THR A 125 2.86 -3.32 34.08
CA THR A 125 1.65 -2.72 33.52
C THR A 125 0.45 -3.66 33.66
N ALA A 126 -0.75 -3.13 33.40
CA ALA A 126 -1.88 -3.99 33.04
C ALA A 126 -1.55 -4.83 31.79
N TRP A 127 -2.28 -5.93 31.61
CA TRP A 127 -2.25 -6.71 30.37
C TRP A 127 -2.82 -5.91 29.22
N SER A 128 -2.29 -6.12 28.02
CA SER A 128 -2.87 -5.63 26.78
C SER A 128 -4.26 -6.23 26.56
N GLU A 129 -5.07 -5.57 25.74
CA GLU A 129 -6.21 -6.24 25.11
C GLU A 129 -5.71 -7.49 24.35
N PRO A 130 -6.28 -8.68 24.59
CA PRO A 130 -5.85 -9.88 23.90
C PRO A 130 -6.09 -9.80 22.38
N THR A 131 -5.08 -10.15 21.58
CA THR A 131 -5.25 -10.36 20.13
C THR A 131 -5.35 -11.84 19.81
N THR A 132 -6.13 -12.22 18.81
CA THR A 132 -6.23 -13.62 18.38
C THR A 132 -5.20 -13.94 17.30
N PHE A 133 -4.77 -15.19 17.23
CA PHE A 133 -4.09 -15.70 16.04
C PHE A 133 -4.39 -17.19 15.88
N GLY A 134 -4.28 -17.69 14.66
CA GLY A 134 -4.61 -19.08 14.36
C GLY A 134 -4.16 -19.49 12.97
N THR A 135 -4.28 -20.78 12.69
CA THR A 135 -3.93 -21.35 11.41
C THR A 135 -5.17 -21.61 10.56
N GLY A 136 -5.01 -21.52 9.25
CA GLY A 136 -6.03 -21.99 8.32
C GLY A 136 -6.09 -23.51 8.25
N ALA A 137 -6.80 -24.03 7.24
CA ALA A 137 -6.91 -25.46 6.99
C ALA A 137 -5.64 -26.10 6.38
N GLY A 138 -4.75 -25.32 5.76
CA GLY A 138 -3.57 -25.81 5.06
C GLY A 138 -3.93 -26.83 3.99
N THR A 139 -3.43 -28.05 4.12
CA THR A 139 -3.76 -29.20 3.26
C THR A 139 -4.84 -30.11 3.85
N GLU A 140 -5.31 -29.86 5.07
CA GLU A 140 -6.25 -30.71 5.82
C GLU A 140 -7.72 -30.33 5.56
N TRP A 141 -8.07 -30.16 4.28
CA TRP A 141 -9.44 -29.86 3.87
C TRP A 141 -10.31 -31.11 3.86
N GLN A 142 -11.50 -31.00 4.43
CA GLN A 142 -12.60 -31.97 4.35
C GLN A 142 -13.70 -31.51 3.39
N ALA A 143 -13.61 -30.27 2.90
CA ALA A 143 -14.47 -29.75 1.85
C ALA A 143 -14.02 -30.25 0.46
N GLU A 144 -14.98 -30.35 -0.45
CA GLU A 144 -14.75 -30.68 -1.85
C GLU A 144 -14.96 -29.43 -2.71
N PRO A 145 -14.17 -29.20 -3.77
CA PRO A 145 -14.48 -28.17 -4.73
C PRO A 145 -15.81 -28.44 -5.42
N ILE A 146 -16.60 -27.39 -5.64
CA ILE A 146 -17.92 -27.48 -6.25
C ILE A 146 -18.10 -26.44 -7.36
N TRP A 147 -19.09 -26.68 -8.22
CA TRP A 147 -19.62 -25.66 -9.14
C TRP A 147 -21.10 -25.87 -9.47
N ALA A 148 -21.74 -24.86 -10.06
CA ALA A 148 -23.10 -24.97 -10.59
C ALA A 148 -23.13 -25.87 -11.83
N ASP A 149 -24.16 -26.69 -11.97
CA ASP A 149 -24.30 -27.55 -13.15
C ASP A 149 -24.70 -26.71 -14.38
N PRO A 150 -23.87 -26.60 -15.44
CA PRO A 150 -24.20 -25.81 -16.61
C PRO A 150 -25.47 -26.27 -17.34
N ILE A 151 -25.95 -27.50 -17.12
CA ILE A 151 -27.23 -27.96 -17.67
C ILE A 151 -28.44 -27.23 -17.07
N THR A 152 -28.26 -26.60 -15.90
CA THR A 152 -29.30 -25.82 -15.20
C THR A 152 -29.30 -24.36 -15.63
N ALA A 153 -28.39 -23.95 -16.52
CA ALA A 153 -28.33 -22.61 -17.06
C ALA A 153 -29.62 -22.24 -17.81
N ASN A 154 -30.07 -21.01 -17.62
CA ASN A 154 -31.19 -20.47 -18.38
C ASN A 154 -30.77 -20.22 -19.85
N ALA A 155 -31.76 -20.09 -20.72
CA ALA A 155 -31.53 -19.65 -22.09
C ALA A 155 -30.91 -18.24 -22.09
N TYR A 156 -30.08 -17.98 -23.10
CA TYR A 156 -29.41 -16.69 -23.24
C TYR A 156 -30.42 -15.58 -23.45
N THR A 157 -30.18 -14.46 -22.79
CA THR A 157 -30.97 -13.26 -22.93
C THR A 157 -30.03 -12.14 -23.32
N THR A 158 -30.24 -11.57 -24.50
CA THR A 158 -29.53 -10.36 -24.96
C THR A 158 -30.33 -9.14 -24.53
N ILE A 159 -29.64 -8.16 -23.95
CA ILE A 159 -30.23 -6.84 -23.67
C ILE A 159 -29.78 -5.87 -24.76
N GLU A 160 -30.74 -5.19 -25.38
CA GLU A 160 -30.45 -4.03 -26.21
C GLU A 160 -30.25 -2.80 -25.31
N LEU A 161 -29.11 -2.14 -25.47
CA LEU A 161 -28.84 -0.86 -24.81
C LEU A 161 -29.81 0.20 -25.33
N PRO A 162 -30.36 1.08 -24.45
CA PRO A 162 -31.26 2.14 -24.88
C PRO A 162 -30.52 3.19 -25.71
N GLU A 163 -31.21 3.86 -26.65
CA GLU A 163 -30.62 4.81 -27.61
C GLU A 163 -29.74 5.89 -26.94
N ASN A 164 -30.17 6.41 -25.79
CA ASN A 164 -29.44 7.41 -25.00
C ASN A 164 -28.21 6.85 -24.27
N ALA A 165 -28.09 5.53 -24.10
CA ALA A 165 -26.88 4.90 -23.56
C ALA A 165 -25.78 4.74 -24.62
N HIS A 166 -26.11 4.92 -25.91
CA HIS A 166 -25.13 4.81 -26.99
C HIS A 166 -24.29 6.09 -27.16
N ASP A 167 -24.72 7.24 -26.59
CA ASP A 167 -24.12 8.57 -26.70
C ASP A 167 -23.01 8.66 -27.76
N GLU A 168 -23.39 8.96 -29.01
CA GLU A 168 -22.50 9.29 -30.13
C GLU A 168 -21.76 10.64 -29.92
N ALA A 169 -21.71 11.15 -28.69
CA ALA A 169 -21.09 12.41 -28.32
C ALA A 169 -19.67 12.21 -27.73
N VAL A 170 -18.86 11.44 -28.43
CA VAL A 170 -17.49 11.88 -28.76
C VAL A 170 -17.38 11.59 -30.25
N LYS A 171 -17.78 12.56 -31.09
CA LYS A 171 -17.28 12.56 -32.47
C LYS A 171 -15.77 12.54 -32.32
N SER A 172 -15.17 11.41 -32.67
CA SER A 172 -13.78 11.42 -33.09
C SER A 172 -13.74 12.42 -34.24
N ASP A 173 -13.26 13.64 -33.99
CA ASP A 173 -12.63 14.35 -35.09
C ASP A 173 -11.62 13.36 -35.66
N ALA A 174 -11.65 13.19 -36.98
CA ALA A 174 -10.95 12.15 -37.71
C ALA A 174 -9.39 12.25 -37.67
N ASP A 175 -8.87 12.97 -36.68
CA ASP A 175 -7.48 13.00 -36.22
C ASP A 175 -7.32 12.31 -34.85
N ASP A 176 -8.24 11.39 -34.50
CA ASP A 176 -8.16 10.54 -33.30
C ASP A 176 -6.91 9.65 -33.42
N GLN A 177 -5.82 10.10 -32.81
CA GLN A 177 -4.50 9.46 -32.72
C GLN A 177 -4.49 8.05 -32.05
N PHE A 178 -5.66 7.43 -31.90
CA PHE A 178 -5.93 6.16 -31.23
C PHE A 178 -6.30 5.04 -32.22
N ALA A 179 -5.71 5.08 -33.42
CA ALA A 179 -6.05 4.20 -34.55
C ALA A 179 -5.81 2.70 -34.29
N ASP A 180 -4.98 2.34 -33.30
CA ASP A 180 -4.70 0.95 -32.91
C ASP A 180 -5.22 0.63 -31.50
N LYS A 181 -6.55 0.72 -31.29
CA LYS A 181 -7.15 0.16 -30.08
C LYS A 181 -6.97 -1.37 -30.10
N PRO A 182 -6.36 -1.97 -29.07
CA PRO A 182 -6.23 -3.42 -29.03
C PRO A 182 -7.62 -4.05 -28.86
N ALA A 183 -7.80 -5.25 -29.41
CA ALA A 183 -9.06 -5.96 -29.29
C ALA A 183 -9.35 -6.28 -27.80
N THR A 184 -10.54 -5.89 -27.32
CA THR A 184 -11.01 -6.25 -25.98
C THR A 184 -11.20 -7.77 -25.90
N LEU A 185 -10.70 -8.38 -24.82
CA LEU A 185 -10.98 -9.79 -24.53
C LEU A 185 -12.47 -9.93 -24.20
N GLN A 186 -13.14 -10.80 -24.95
CA GLN A 186 -14.57 -11.06 -24.84
C GLN A 186 -14.85 -12.52 -25.16
N SER A 187 -15.38 -13.23 -24.18
CA SER A 187 -15.96 -14.54 -24.30
C SER A 187 -17.44 -14.40 -24.66
N GLU A 188 -17.87 -15.18 -25.64
CA GLU A 188 -19.30 -15.36 -25.90
C GLU A 188 -19.95 -16.04 -24.69
N HIS A 189 -21.15 -15.59 -24.34
CA HIS A 189 -21.93 -16.20 -23.26
C HIS A 189 -21.28 -16.17 -21.87
N ASN A 190 -20.55 -15.09 -21.58
CA ASN A 190 -19.85 -14.90 -20.30
C ASN A 190 -20.77 -14.98 -19.06
N SER A 191 -22.09 -14.83 -19.20
CA SER A 191 -23.04 -15.03 -18.10
C SER A 191 -23.00 -16.44 -17.50
N ARG A 192 -22.53 -17.44 -18.25
CA ARG A 192 -22.34 -18.81 -17.76
C ARG A 192 -21.20 -18.96 -16.78
N GLY A 193 -20.33 -17.95 -16.67
CA GLY A 193 -19.29 -17.89 -15.66
C GLY A 193 -19.84 -17.65 -14.25
N TRP A 194 -21.09 -17.17 -14.11
CA TRP A 194 -21.68 -16.89 -12.80
C TRP A 194 -22.19 -18.15 -12.12
N ALA A 195 -21.82 -18.32 -10.84
CA ALA A 195 -22.40 -19.32 -9.96
C ALA A 195 -22.83 -18.69 -8.64
N LEU A 196 -24.01 -19.08 -8.18
CA LEU A 196 -24.55 -18.75 -6.87
C LEU A 196 -24.53 -20.03 -6.03
N PHE A 197 -23.96 -19.97 -4.83
CA PHE A 197 -23.89 -21.11 -3.91
C PHE A 197 -24.57 -20.79 -2.58
N ARG A 198 -25.23 -21.80 -2.02
CA ARG A 198 -25.84 -21.73 -0.70
C ARG A 198 -25.60 -23.02 0.07
N GLY A 199 -24.90 -22.90 1.19
CA GLY A 199 -24.56 -24.00 2.09
C GLY A 199 -25.31 -23.89 3.40
N ARG A 200 -25.96 -24.99 3.82
CA ARG A 200 -26.60 -25.09 5.14
C ARG A 200 -25.64 -25.72 6.14
N ILE A 201 -25.54 -25.12 7.31
CA ILE A 201 -24.69 -25.58 8.41
C ILE A 201 -25.56 -25.82 9.65
N GLY A 202 -25.72 -27.09 10.00
CA GLY A 202 -26.40 -27.51 11.22
C GLY A 202 -25.44 -27.53 12.40
N LEU A 203 -25.40 -26.45 13.19
CA LEU A 203 -24.54 -26.38 14.36
C LEU A 203 -25.15 -27.09 15.57
N ALA A 204 -24.29 -27.73 16.37
CA ALA A 204 -24.70 -28.27 17.65
C ALA A 204 -25.14 -27.12 18.58
N ARG A 205 -26.10 -27.39 19.49
CA ARG A 205 -26.52 -26.44 20.52
C ARG A 205 -25.51 -26.38 21.66
N LYS A 206 -24.30 -25.92 21.36
CA LYS A 206 -23.17 -25.79 22.27
C LYS A 206 -22.54 -24.40 22.12
N PRO A 207 -22.00 -23.79 23.18
CA PRO A 207 -21.24 -22.56 23.06
C PRO A 207 -20.04 -22.73 22.12
N ILE A 208 -19.89 -21.77 21.19
CA ILE A 208 -18.79 -21.73 20.24
C ILE A 208 -17.67 -20.92 20.87
N ARG A 209 -16.46 -21.50 20.87
CA ARG A 209 -15.23 -20.85 21.32
C ARG A 209 -14.64 -19.97 20.23
N TRP A 210 -14.55 -20.50 19.02
CA TRP A 210 -14.13 -19.76 17.83
C TRP A 210 -14.63 -20.45 16.57
N ALA A 211 -14.69 -19.71 15.47
CA ALA A 211 -14.90 -20.25 14.13
C ALA A 211 -14.10 -19.50 13.07
N THR A 212 -13.47 -20.27 12.17
CA THR A 212 -12.72 -19.76 11.02
C THR A 212 -13.32 -20.31 9.75
N LEU A 213 -13.64 -19.44 8.80
CA LEU A 213 -14.14 -19.82 7.48
C LEU A 213 -13.02 -19.60 6.45
N ASN A 214 -12.50 -20.69 5.89
CA ASN A 214 -11.50 -20.67 4.83
C ASN A 214 -12.19 -20.82 3.46
N ALA A 215 -11.74 -20.09 2.44
CA ALA A 215 -12.27 -20.22 1.08
C ALA A 215 -11.20 -20.01 0.00
N THR A 216 -11.42 -20.65 -1.16
CA THR A 216 -10.61 -20.50 -2.38
C THR A 216 -11.48 -20.66 -3.63
N GLY A 217 -10.95 -20.25 -4.77
CA GLY A 217 -11.60 -20.36 -6.08
C GLY A 217 -10.58 -20.34 -7.22
N ALA A 218 -10.96 -20.91 -8.36
CA ALA A 218 -10.13 -20.90 -9.56
C ALA A 218 -10.33 -19.64 -10.41
N ASP A 219 -9.51 -19.50 -11.47
CA ASP A 219 -9.66 -18.49 -12.53
C ASP A 219 -9.30 -17.04 -12.15
N VAL A 220 -8.42 -16.87 -11.16
CA VAL A 220 -7.94 -15.56 -10.70
C VAL A 220 -7.22 -14.79 -11.81
N TRP A 221 -6.45 -15.49 -12.66
CA TRP A 221 -5.64 -14.89 -13.71
C TRP A 221 -6.45 -14.29 -14.87
N HIS A 222 -7.53 -14.96 -15.29
CA HIS A 222 -8.39 -14.46 -16.37
C HIS A 222 -9.15 -13.20 -15.95
N ALA A 223 -9.67 -13.21 -14.71
CA ALA A 223 -10.41 -12.10 -14.12
C ALA A 223 -9.52 -10.93 -13.67
N ARG A 224 -8.26 -11.22 -13.31
CA ARG A 224 -7.32 -10.30 -12.64
C ARG A 224 -7.94 -9.54 -11.46
N GLN A 225 -8.73 -10.26 -10.68
CA GLN A 225 -9.32 -9.83 -9.42
C GLN A 225 -9.77 -11.08 -8.63
N PHE A 226 -10.39 -10.86 -7.47
CA PHE A 226 -11.10 -11.91 -6.75
C PHE A 226 -12.20 -12.57 -7.62
N VAL A 227 -12.47 -13.85 -7.37
CA VAL A 227 -13.43 -14.68 -8.12
C VAL A 227 -14.63 -15.10 -7.30
N TYR A 228 -14.63 -14.83 -5.99
CA TYR A 228 -15.80 -15.01 -5.14
C TYR A 228 -16.01 -13.83 -4.18
N ARG A 229 -17.27 -13.66 -3.77
CA ARG A 229 -17.69 -12.89 -2.60
C ARG A 229 -18.58 -13.76 -1.72
N MET A 230 -18.35 -13.72 -0.42
CA MET A 230 -19.00 -14.61 0.53
C MET A 230 -19.72 -13.87 1.67
N TRP A 231 -20.85 -14.43 2.10
CA TRP A 231 -21.64 -13.97 3.22
C TRP A 231 -22.01 -15.14 4.13
N LEU A 232 -22.20 -14.86 5.42
CA LEU A 232 -22.67 -15.81 6.42
C LEU A 232 -23.75 -15.14 7.28
N ASN A 233 -24.96 -15.70 7.31
CA ASN A 233 -26.08 -15.17 8.08
C ASN A 233 -26.36 -13.67 7.83
N GLY A 234 -26.32 -13.24 6.57
CA GLY A 234 -26.52 -11.84 6.15
C GLY A 234 -25.29 -10.94 6.27
N HIS A 235 -24.22 -11.37 6.94
CA HIS A 235 -22.99 -10.60 7.09
C HIS A 235 -22.01 -10.86 5.95
N PHE A 236 -21.42 -9.82 5.39
CA PHE A 236 -20.32 -9.97 4.43
C PHE A 236 -19.09 -10.54 5.16
N VAL A 237 -18.46 -11.54 4.55
CA VAL A 237 -17.29 -12.22 5.12
C VAL A 237 -16.01 -11.78 4.41
N GLY A 238 -15.97 -11.84 3.08
CA GLY A 238 -14.76 -11.46 2.33
C GLY A 238 -14.79 -11.80 0.84
N ILE A 239 -13.66 -11.53 0.19
CA ILE A 239 -13.37 -11.77 -1.23
C ILE A 239 -12.13 -12.64 -1.38
N GLY A 240 -12.00 -13.36 -2.49
CA GLY A 240 -10.75 -14.03 -2.81
C GLY A 240 -10.80 -14.93 -4.05
N PRO A 241 -9.80 -15.80 -4.23
CA PRO A 241 -8.58 -15.82 -3.43
C PRO A 241 -7.60 -14.72 -3.84
N THR A 242 -6.57 -14.51 -3.02
CA THR A 242 -5.38 -13.74 -3.39
C THR A 242 -4.62 -14.42 -4.55
N PHE A 243 -3.94 -13.65 -5.41
CA PHE A 243 -3.20 -14.22 -6.56
C PHE A 243 -2.15 -15.25 -6.09
N PRO A 244 -2.02 -16.40 -6.77
CA PRO A 244 -1.02 -17.41 -6.42
C PRO A 244 0.38 -17.07 -6.96
N ILE A 245 1.41 -17.61 -6.32
CA ILE A 245 2.81 -17.60 -6.73
C ILE A 245 3.18 -18.99 -7.27
N GLY A 246 3.58 -19.07 -8.54
CA GLY A 246 3.92 -20.34 -9.16
C GLY A 246 2.70 -21.24 -9.37
N GLY A 247 2.81 -22.52 -9.00
CA GLY A 247 1.76 -23.54 -9.18
C GLY A 247 0.77 -23.67 -8.01
N GLU A 248 0.91 -22.85 -6.98
CA GLU A 248 0.14 -22.99 -5.75
C GLU A 248 -1.32 -22.53 -5.90
N THR A 249 -2.18 -22.94 -4.95
CA THR A 249 -3.53 -22.39 -4.81
C THR A 249 -3.65 -21.63 -3.50
N ARG A 250 -3.93 -20.32 -3.57
CA ARG A 250 -4.13 -19.52 -2.37
C ARG A 250 -5.55 -19.67 -1.82
N TYR A 251 -5.68 -19.68 -0.50
CA TYR A 251 -6.96 -19.55 0.19
C TYR A 251 -6.89 -18.43 1.23
N ASP A 252 -8.04 -17.85 1.54
CA ASP A 252 -8.19 -16.79 2.53
C ASP A 252 -9.06 -17.30 3.68
N GLY A 253 -8.65 -17.03 4.92
CA GLY A 253 -9.45 -17.35 6.11
C GLY A 253 -9.96 -16.12 6.84
N TYR A 254 -11.17 -16.25 7.40
CA TYR A 254 -11.89 -15.16 8.06
C TYR A 254 -12.42 -15.60 9.41
N ASP A 255 -12.32 -14.73 10.42
CA ASP A 255 -13.00 -14.94 11.70
C ASP A 255 -14.50 -14.69 11.52
N VAL A 256 -15.29 -15.73 11.73
CA VAL A 256 -16.75 -15.67 11.60
C VAL A 256 -17.47 -16.03 12.88
N THR A 257 -16.74 -16.13 14.00
CA THR A 257 -17.26 -16.57 15.31
C THR A 257 -18.54 -15.84 15.68
N ARG A 258 -18.54 -14.50 15.55
CA ARG A 258 -19.65 -13.63 15.94
C ARG A 258 -20.90 -13.73 15.06
N TYR A 259 -20.80 -14.36 13.88
CA TYR A 259 -21.91 -14.48 12.94
C TYR A 259 -22.70 -15.77 13.11
N LEU A 260 -22.16 -16.75 13.84
CA LEU A 260 -22.79 -18.05 14.02
C LEU A 260 -23.82 -18.06 15.15
N VAL A 261 -24.88 -18.84 14.95
CA VAL A 261 -25.94 -19.05 15.93
C VAL A 261 -26.01 -20.54 16.30
N PRO A 262 -25.54 -20.93 17.50
CA PRO A 262 -25.54 -22.33 17.92
C PRO A 262 -26.95 -22.94 17.99
N GLY A 263 -27.05 -24.23 17.63
CA GLY A 263 -28.31 -24.98 17.69
C GLY A 263 -29.37 -24.54 16.68
N ARG A 264 -28.99 -23.73 15.69
CA ARG A 264 -29.83 -23.34 14.55
C ARG A 264 -29.11 -23.65 13.24
N ASP A 265 -29.87 -23.63 12.17
CA ASP A 265 -29.30 -23.59 10.84
C ASP A 265 -28.62 -22.25 10.60
N ASN A 266 -27.40 -22.31 10.10
CA ASN A 266 -26.61 -21.18 9.63
C ASN A 266 -26.42 -21.36 8.13
N PHE A 267 -26.30 -20.26 7.39
CA PHE A 267 -26.18 -20.34 5.94
C PHE A 267 -25.00 -19.51 5.42
N ILE A 268 -24.18 -20.15 4.60
CA ILE A 268 -23.18 -19.47 3.79
C ILE A 268 -23.79 -19.21 2.41
N GLY A 269 -23.68 -17.99 1.92
CA GLY A 269 -24.04 -17.61 0.56
C GLY A 269 -22.81 -17.10 -0.18
N VAL A 270 -22.61 -17.53 -1.43
CA VAL A 270 -21.46 -17.13 -2.26
C VAL A 270 -21.93 -16.73 -3.65
N ILE A 271 -21.42 -15.62 -4.15
CA ILE A 271 -21.51 -15.25 -5.57
C ILE A 271 -20.10 -15.39 -6.14
N ALA A 272 -19.92 -16.29 -7.09
CA ALA A 272 -18.65 -16.56 -7.75
C ALA A 272 -18.74 -16.35 -9.25
N TYR A 273 -17.60 -16.03 -9.86
CA TYR A 273 -17.44 -15.89 -11.30
C TYR A 273 -16.14 -16.55 -11.75
N ALA A 274 -16.25 -17.50 -12.68
CA ALA A 274 -15.12 -18.12 -13.35
C ALA A 274 -15.56 -18.57 -14.75
N LEU A 275 -14.85 -18.14 -15.78
CA LEU A 275 -15.08 -18.57 -17.16
C LEU A 275 -14.46 -19.93 -17.41
N GLU A 276 -13.27 -20.14 -16.85
CA GLU A 276 -12.52 -21.39 -16.97
C GLU A 276 -12.39 -22.10 -15.62
N ASP A 277 -12.08 -23.40 -15.68
CA ASP A 277 -11.88 -24.32 -14.54
C ASP A 277 -13.11 -24.53 -13.63
N GLN A 278 -13.75 -23.45 -13.20
CA GLN A 278 -15.05 -23.40 -12.51
C GLN A 278 -15.03 -24.26 -11.26
N ARG A 279 -14.25 -23.82 -10.26
CA ARG A 279 -14.09 -24.46 -8.96
C ARG A 279 -14.16 -23.41 -7.85
N PHE A 280 -14.95 -23.70 -6.83
CA PHE A 280 -14.99 -22.97 -5.57
C PHE A 280 -14.97 -23.97 -4.41
N MET A 281 -14.26 -23.67 -3.34
CA MET A 281 -14.20 -24.52 -2.15
C MET A 281 -14.20 -23.66 -0.88
N ALA A 282 -14.98 -24.06 0.13
CA ALA A 282 -15.00 -23.38 1.42
C ALA A 282 -15.16 -24.37 2.59
N GLN A 283 -14.51 -24.08 3.71
CA GLN A 283 -14.55 -24.88 4.93
C GLN A 283 -14.67 -23.98 6.16
N LEU A 284 -15.71 -24.21 6.96
CA LEU A 284 -15.91 -23.65 8.27
C LEU A 284 -15.40 -24.64 9.33
N ASP A 285 -14.40 -24.21 10.09
CA ASP A 285 -13.92 -24.90 11.28
C ASP A 285 -14.53 -24.24 12.53
N VAL A 286 -15.18 -25.04 13.39
CA VAL A 286 -15.85 -24.56 14.60
C VAL A 286 -15.35 -25.32 15.82
N MET A 287 -14.68 -24.62 16.73
CA MET A 287 -14.32 -25.15 18.05
C MET A 287 -15.40 -24.80 19.06
N TYR A 288 -15.89 -25.80 19.79
CA TYR A 288 -16.83 -25.60 20.89
C TYR A 288 -16.09 -25.50 22.23
N GLU A 289 -16.76 -24.93 23.24
CA GLU A 289 -16.18 -24.79 24.58
C GLU A 289 -15.80 -26.12 25.25
N ASP A 290 -16.45 -27.23 24.87
CA ASP A 290 -16.13 -28.58 25.35
C ASP A 290 -14.88 -29.21 24.69
N GLY A 291 -14.21 -28.47 23.80
CA GLY A 291 -13.00 -28.90 23.11
C GLY A 291 -13.26 -29.72 21.84
N THR A 292 -14.51 -29.92 21.42
CA THR A 292 -14.80 -30.55 20.13
C THR A 292 -14.60 -29.58 18.98
N LEU A 293 -13.83 -30.02 17.97
CA LEU A 293 -13.68 -29.35 16.67
C LEU A 293 -14.60 -30.02 15.66
N ALA A 294 -15.41 -29.22 14.96
CA ALA A 294 -16.28 -29.65 13.89
C ALA A 294 -15.94 -28.93 12.58
N HIS A 295 -16.04 -29.64 11.47
CA HIS A 295 -15.75 -29.15 10.14
C HIS A 295 -17.01 -29.20 9.28
N PHE A 296 -17.29 -28.12 8.57
CA PHE A 296 -18.40 -28.01 7.64
C PHE A 296 -17.90 -27.43 6.33
N GLY A 297 -18.05 -28.14 5.22
CA GLY A 297 -17.44 -27.75 3.96
C GLY A 297 -18.41 -27.79 2.78
N THR A 298 -17.98 -27.21 1.67
CA THR A 298 -18.57 -27.45 0.35
C THR A 298 -18.54 -28.95 0.04
N ASN A 299 -19.62 -29.48 -0.54
CA ASN A 299 -19.76 -30.86 -0.96
C ASN A 299 -20.95 -30.99 -1.94
N GLY A 300 -21.25 -32.21 -2.38
CA GLY A 300 -22.39 -32.49 -3.27
C GLY A 300 -23.80 -32.23 -2.67
N GLU A 301 -23.93 -31.80 -1.42
CA GLU A 301 -25.20 -31.43 -0.79
C GLU A 301 -25.46 -29.91 -0.81
N TRP A 302 -24.45 -29.10 -1.13
CA TRP A 302 -24.62 -27.66 -1.30
C TRP A 302 -25.56 -27.37 -2.46
N LEU A 303 -26.34 -26.30 -2.33
CA LEU A 303 -27.18 -25.82 -3.42
C LEU A 303 -26.37 -24.87 -4.30
N ALA A 304 -26.56 -25.00 -5.61
CA ALA A 304 -25.94 -24.18 -6.62
C ALA A 304 -26.94 -23.79 -7.71
N LYS A 305 -26.75 -22.60 -8.27
CA LYS A 305 -27.49 -22.10 -9.42
C LYS A 305 -26.54 -21.38 -10.36
N VAL A 306 -26.65 -21.64 -11.67
CA VAL A 306 -25.97 -20.82 -12.66
C VAL A 306 -26.60 -19.43 -12.59
N GLY A 307 -25.79 -18.41 -12.34
CA GLY A 307 -26.25 -17.04 -12.08
C GLY A 307 -26.73 -16.29 -13.33
N ASN A 308 -26.80 -16.94 -14.49
CA ASN A 308 -27.02 -16.32 -15.79
C ASN A 308 -28.43 -15.78 -16.04
N ASN A 309 -29.36 -15.95 -15.08
CA ASN A 309 -30.66 -15.29 -15.06
C ASN A 309 -30.70 -14.05 -14.17
N VAL A 310 -29.69 -13.86 -13.32
CA VAL A 310 -29.47 -12.66 -12.50
C VAL A 310 -28.49 -11.75 -13.22
N PHE A 311 -27.32 -12.27 -13.55
CA PHE A 311 -26.26 -11.58 -14.27
C PHE A 311 -26.28 -12.07 -15.71
N LEU A 312 -26.78 -11.23 -16.60
CA LEU A 312 -27.05 -11.55 -18.00
C LEU A 312 -25.80 -11.43 -18.86
N ASP A 313 -25.86 -11.95 -20.09
CA ASP A 313 -24.75 -11.83 -21.04
C ASP A 313 -24.46 -10.35 -21.31
N SER A 314 -23.19 -10.00 -21.30
CA SER A 314 -22.75 -8.61 -21.39
C SER A 314 -21.42 -8.47 -22.14
N PRO A 315 -21.09 -7.26 -22.59
CA PRO A 315 -19.72 -6.92 -22.94
C PRO A 315 -18.78 -7.05 -21.75
N SER A 316 -17.48 -7.08 -22.03
CA SER A 316 -16.39 -7.02 -21.08
C SER A 316 -16.11 -5.58 -20.69
N VAL A 317 -15.87 -5.34 -19.40
CA VAL A 317 -15.30 -4.08 -18.89
C VAL A 317 -13.77 -4.06 -18.94
N GLY A 318 -13.16 -5.20 -19.24
CA GLY A 318 -11.73 -5.35 -19.32
C GLY A 318 -11.13 -4.72 -20.57
N SER A 319 -9.85 -5.02 -20.79
CA SER A 319 -9.11 -4.58 -21.96
C SER A 319 -8.61 -5.80 -22.74
N HIS A 320 -7.44 -5.70 -23.37
CA HIS A 320 -6.80 -6.82 -24.07
C HIS A 320 -6.04 -7.75 -23.12
N VAL A 321 -5.99 -7.44 -21.83
CA VAL A 321 -5.16 -8.15 -20.83
C VAL A 321 -5.95 -8.94 -19.80
N TYR A 322 -7.22 -8.60 -19.57
CA TYR A 322 -8.15 -9.34 -18.71
C TYR A 322 -9.56 -9.22 -19.24
N GLU A 323 -10.41 -10.16 -18.83
CA GLU A 323 -11.83 -10.13 -19.14
C GLU A 323 -12.66 -10.19 -17.86
N LEU A 324 -13.59 -9.22 -17.73
CA LEU A 324 -14.59 -9.19 -16.69
C LEU A 324 -15.91 -8.70 -17.26
N PRO A 325 -17.05 -9.27 -16.88
CA PRO A 325 -18.33 -8.84 -17.43
C PRO A 325 -18.71 -7.44 -16.91
N ALA A 326 -19.26 -6.64 -17.80
CA ALA A 326 -20.22 -5.60 -17.40
C ALA A 326 -21.38 -6.26 -16.64
N GLU A 327 -21.95 -5.57 -15.66
CA GLU A 327 -22.99 -6.18 -14.84
C GLU A 327 -24.36 -5.79 -15.35
N TYR A 328 -24.92 -6.68 -16.19
CA TYR A 328 -26.30 -6.58 -16.62
C TYR A 328 -27.16 -7.40 -15.64
N VAL A 329 -27.79 -6.71 -14.69
CA VAL A 329 -28.41 -7.32 -13.52
C VAL A 329 -29.93 -7.24 -13.61
N ASP A 330 -30.60 -8.37 -13.52
CA ASP A 330 -32.02 -8.42 -13.15
C ASP A 330 -32.11 -8.22 -11.63
N VAL A 331 -32.47 -6.99 -11.23
CA VAL A 331 -32.45 -6.61 -9.83
C VAL A 331 -33.48 -7.37 -9.04
N ASP A 332 -34.62 -7.78 -9.59
CA ASP A 332 -35.64 -8.54 -8.86
C ASP A 332 -35.17 -9.95 -8.51
N LYS A 333 -34.39 -10.58 -9.38
CA LYS A 333 -33.80 -11.90 -9.14
C LYS A 333 -32.50 -11.86 -8.34
N TYR A 334 -31.91 -10.69 -8.14
CA TYR A 334 -30.64 -10.57 -7.43
C TYR A 334 -30.72 -11.18 -6.01
N PRO A 335 -29.71 -11.98 -5.60
CA PRO A 335 -29.81 -12.91 -4.47
C PRO A 335 -29.66 -12.23 -3.09
N ARG A 336 -30.55 -11.29 -2.78
CA ARG A 336 -30.64 -10.63 -1.47
C ARG A 336 -30.95 -11.65 -0.37
N GLY A 337 -30.19 -11.60 0.71
CA GLY A 337 -30.40 -12.50 1.85
C GLY A 337 -30.08 -13.97 1.56
N MET A 338 -29.32 -14.27 0.50
CA MET A 338 -28.93 -15.66 0.13
C MET A 338 -28.10 -16.39 1.19
N SER A 339 -27.65 -15.72 2.25
CA SER A 339 -27.04 -16.33 3.42
C SER A 339 -27.94 -16.27 4.67
N GLU A 340 -29.20 -15.87 4.55
CA GLU A 340 -30.14 -15.73 5.68
C GLU A 340 -31.07 -16.93 5.79
N VAL A 341 -31.67 -17.12 6.97
CA VAL A 341 -32.71 -18.12 7.21
C VAL A 341 -34.00 -17.69 6.48
N GLY A 342 -34.58 -18.59 5.69
CA GLY A 342 -35.83 -18.33 4.98
C GLY A 342 -35.68 -17.72 3.58
N TYR A 343 -34.46 -17.62 3.05
CA TYR A 343 -34.24 -17.40 1.61
C TYR A 343 -34.91 -18.52 0.80
N ASP A 344 -35.56 -18.17 -0.30
CA ASP A 344 -36.25 -19.12 -1.17
C ASP A 344 -35.25 -19.73 -2.17
N ASP A 345 -34.83 -20.96 -1.89
CA ASP A 345 -33.90 -21.75 -2.69
C ASP A 345 -34.56 -23.02 -3.27
N ILE A 346 -35.91 -23.07 -3.32
CA ILE A 346 -36.66 -24.27 -3.70
C ILE A 346 -36.37 -24.78 -5.11
N ASP A 347 -35.98 -23.88 -6.00
CA ASP A 347 -35.68 -24.12 -7.41
C ASP A 347 -34.17 -24.23 -7.70
N TRP A 348 -33.34 -24.34 -6.67
CA TRP A 348 -31.89 -24.55 -6.81
C TRP A 348 -31.55 -26.04 -6.89
N ALA A 349 -30.52 -26.37 -7.67
CA ALA A 349 -30.02 -27.73 -7.80
C ALA A 349 -28.88 -28.00 -6.82
N VAL A 350 -28.55 -29.27 -6.60
CA VAL A 350 -27.31 -29.62 -5.89
C VAL A 350 -26.09 -29.28 -6.74
N ALA A 351 -25.01 -28.87 -6.08
CA ALA A 351 -23.75 -28.52 -6.73
C ALA A 351 -23.06 -29.77 -7.31
N LYS A 352 -22.32 -29.57 -8.41
CA LYS A 352 -21.43 -30.60 -8.95
C LYS A 352 -20.10 -30.56 -8.23
N VAL A 353 -19.69 -31.69 -7.68
CA VAL A 353 -18.33 -31.87 -7.14
C VAL A 353 -17.31 -31.83 -8.27
N LYS A 354 -16.18 -31.17 -8.02
CA LYS A 354 -15.08 -30.90 -8.95
C LYS A 354 -13.77 -31.47 -8.40
N PRO A 355 -12.72 -31.63 -9.23
CA PRO A 355 -11.42 -32.10 -8.78
C PRO A 355 -10.80 -31.19 -7.71
N ALA A 356 -10.09 -31.80 -6.75
CA ALA A 356 -9.38 -31.11 -5.67
C ALA A 356 -8.41 -30.03 -6.19
N PHE A 357 -8.19 -29.00 -5.37
CA PHE A 357 -7.10 -28.06 -5.59
C PHE A 357 -5.78 -28.66 -5.13
N ASP A 358 -4.70 -28.33 -5.84
CA ASP A 358 -3.34 -28.73 -5.50
C ASP A 358 -2.62 -27.58 -4.76
N GLU A 359 -1.62 -27.92 -3.95
CA GLU A 359 -0.70 -26.97 -3.30
C GLU A 359 -1.41 -25.81 -2.58
N LEU A 360 -2.41 -26.13 -1.76
CA LEU A 360 -3.14 -25.15 -0.98
C LEU A 360 -2.24 -24.44 0.04
N ARG A 361 -2.25 -23.10 -0.01
CA ARG A 361 -1.47 -22.21 0.85
C ARG A 361 -2.35 -21.08 1.37
N ALA A 362 -2.17 -20.72 2.64
CA ALA A 362 -2.85 -19.57 3.18
C ALA A 362 -2.28 -18.27 2.60
N ALA A 363 -3.12 -17.27 2.36
CA ALA A 363 -2.67 -15.96 1.91
C ALA A 363 -2.04 -15.17 3.08
N PRO A 364 -0.76 -14.79 3.01
CA PRO A 364 -0.02 -14.18 4.12
C PRO A 364 -0.25 -12.67 4.25
N ILE A 365 -1.47 -12.20 3.98
CA ILE A 365 -1.86 -10.78 4.00
C ILE A 365 -3.11 -10.56 4.86
N ASP A 366 -3.28 -9.36 5.42
CA ASP A 366 -4.57 -8.99 6.00
C ASP A 366 -5.67 -8.95 4.91
N LYS A 367 -6.94 -9.01 5.34
CA LYS A 367 -8.04 -9.23 4.41
C LYS A 367 -8.71 -7.91 4.05
N PRO A 368 -8.90 -7.61 2.75
CA PRO A 368 -9.65 -6.42 2.34
C PRO A 368 -11.04 -6.38 2.98
N GLU A 369 -11.35 -5.23 3.54
CA GLU A 369 -12.63 -4.93 4.14
C GLU A 369 -13.52 -4.17 3.17
N LEU A 370 -14.80 -4.14 3.50
CA LEU A 370 -15.79 -3.44 2.72
C LEU A 370 -16.21 -2.16 3.43
N HIS A 371 -15.97 -1.02 2.78
CA HIS A 371 -16.31 0.29 3.31
C HIS A 371 -17.39 0.94 2.44
N GLU A 372 -18.40 1.54 3.06
CA GLU A 372 -19.45 2.28 2.34
C GLU A 372 -19.24 3.78 2.52
N TRP A 373 -19.17 4.51 1.40
CA TRP A 373 -18.98 5.97 1.39
C TRP A 373 -20.13 6.66 0.67
N THR A 374 -20.62 7.76 1.25
CA THR A 374 -21.58 8.64 0.60
C THR A 374 -20.88 9.57 -0.38
N ALA A 375 -21.59 10.04 -1.41
CA ALA A 375 -21.08 11.07 -2.29
C ALA A 375 -20.82 12.38 -1.50
N VAL A 376 -19.73 13.07 -1.82
CA VAL A 376 -19.40 14.39 -1.26
C VAL A 376 -20.08 15.51 -2.04
N ASP A 377 -20.44 15.26 -3.30
CA ASP A 377 -21.25 16.15 -4.14
C ASP A 377 -22.13 15.34 -5.10
N LYS A 378 -23.23 15.95 -5.56
CA LYS A 378 -24.15 15.35 -6.54
C LYS A 378 -24.92 16.41 -7.31
N TRP A 379 -25.15 16.17 -8.60
CA TRP A 379 -25.95 17.06 -9.44
C TRP A 379 -26.80 16.28 -10.43
N LYS A 380 -27.83 16.94 -10.95
CA LYS A 380 -28.68 16.43 -12.03
C LYS A 380 -28.32 17.14 -13.33
N THR A 381 -28.31 16.41 -14.43
CA THR A 381 -28.16 16.98 -15.77
C THR A 381 -29.53 17.28 -16.39
N ASP A 382 -29.58 18.16 -17.38
CA ASP A 382 -30.84 18.59 -18.03
C ASP A 382 -31.56 17.47 -18.77
N ASP A 383 -30.82 16.44 -19.19
CA ASP A 383 -31.33 15.24 -19.86
C ASP A 383 -31.73 14.11 -18.89
N GLY A 384 -31.71 14.38 -17.58
CA GLY A 384 -32.32 13.50 -16.57
C GLY A 384 -31.37 12.45 -15.98
N ARG A 385 -30.07 12.73 -15.91
CA ARG A 385 -29.07 11.88 -15.24
C ARG A 385 -28.80 12.38 -13.83
N LEU A 386 -28.40 11.47 -12.94
CA LEU A 386 -27.81 11.81 -11.64
C LEU A 386 -26.30 11.52 -11.71
N VAL A 387 -25.48 12.53 -11.42
CA VAL A 387 -24.03 12.36 -11.26
C VAL A 387 -23.65 12.52 -9.80
N LEU A 388 -22.78 11.64 -9.30
CA LEU A 388 -22.30 11.57 -7.93
C LEU A 388 -20.77 11.66 -7.94
N ASP A 389 -20.19 12.53 -7.10
CA ASP A 389 -18.74 12.62 -6.85
C ASP A 389 -18.45 12.07 -5.45
N PHE A 390 -17.57 11.07 -5.35
CA PHE A 390 -17.12 10.51 -4.07
C PHE A 390 -15.86 11.18 -3.50
N GLY A 391 -15.28 12.14 -4.23
CA GLY A 391 -14.15 12.99 -3.78
C GLY A 391 -12.80 12.27 -3.68
N ARG A 392 -12.75 11.00 -4.10
CA ARG A 392 -11.56 10.13 -4.13
C ARG A 392 -11.77 8.96 -5.08
N ALA A 393 -10.68 8.32 -5.49
CA ALA A 393 -10.77 7.04 -6.19
C ALA A 393 -11.28 5.92 -5.26
N VAL A 394 -12.11 5.06 -5.83
CA VAL A 394 -12.74 3.90 -5.20
C VAL A 394 -12.42 2.69 -6.05
N ALA A 395 -11.73 1.70 -5.49
CA ALA A 395 -11.68 0.35 -6.05
C ALA A 395 -12.82 -0.49 -5.44
N GLY A 396 -13.84 -0.82 -6.24
CA GLY A 396 -15.00 -1.56 -5.74
C GLY A 396 -16.21 -1.42 -6.65
N GLY A 397 -17.32 -0.93 -6.14
CA GLY A 397 -18.51 -0.66 -6.94
C GLY A 397 -19.52 0.18 -6.17
N ILE A 398 -20.81 0.08 -6.48
CA ILE A 398 -21.85 0.78 -5.71
C ILE A 398 -22.81 -0.20 -5.04
N ARG A 399 -23.46 0.27 -3.97
CA ARG A 399 -24.76 -0.22 -3.54
C ARG A 399 -25.80 0.81 -3.95
N MET A 400 -26.84 0.37 -4.64
CA MET A 400 -28.00 1.22 -4.93
C MET A 400 -29.28 0.56 -4.40
N ALA A 401 -30.13 1.37 -3.78
CA ALA A 401 -31.49 1.02 -3.39
C ALA A 401 -32.48 1.92 -4.13
N ALA A 402 -33.27 1.34 -5.02
CA ALA A 402 -34.19 2.09 -5.89
C ALA A 402 -35.55 1.39 -5.98
N TYR A 403 -36.60 2.17 -6.22
CA TYR A 403 -37.94 1.67 -6.54
C TYR A 403 -38.36 2.23 -7.90
N ALA A 404 -38.61 1.36 -8.86
CA ALA A 404 -39.15 1.72 -10.16
C ALA A 404 -40.65 1.36 -10.20
N PRO A 405 -41.56 2.31 -10.49
CA PRO A 405 -43.00 2.03 -10.58
C PRO A 405 -43.41 1.36 -11.90
N PHE A 406 -42.50 1.33 -12.89
CA PHE A 406 -42.62 0.66 -14.17
C PHE A 406 -41.34 -0.15 -14.44
N PRO A 407 -41.35 -1.12 -15.38
CA PRO A 407 -40.13 -1.78 -15.79
C PRO A 407 -39.13 -0.74 -16.31
N THR A 408 -37.94 -0.68 -15.73
CA THR A 408 -36.94 0.36 -16.02
C THR A 408 -35.55 -0.24 -16.01
N ASN A 409 -34.74 0.04 -17.02
CA ASN A 409 -33.29 -0.17 -16.95
C ASN A 409 -32.61 1.10 -16.44
N LEU A 410 -31.75 0.95 -15.44
CA LEU A 410 -30.81 1.98 -15.01
C LEU A 410 -29.44 1.67 -15.59
N VAL A 411 -28.97 2.55 -16.46
CA VAL A 411 -27.59 2.55 -16.96
C VAL A 411 -26.72 3.20 -15.88
N ILE A 412 -25.68 2.48 -15.47
CA ILE A 412 -24.76 2.92 -14.42
C ILE A 412 -23.38 3.01 -15.03
N ARG A 413 -22.83 4.22 -15.03
CA ARG A 413 -21.55 4.54 -15.65
C ARG A 413 -20.57 5.00 -14.58
N TYR A 414 -19.36 4.46 -14.61
CA TYR A 414 -18.32 4.77 -13.63
C TYR A 414 -17.14 5.42 -14.35
N GLY A 415 -16.56 6.45 -13.75
CA GLY A 415 -15.41 7.14 -14.34
C GLY A 415 -14.46 7.65 -13.27
N GLU A 416 -13.17 7.66 -13.63
CA GLU A 416 -12.14 8.25 -12.77
C GLU A 416 -12.15 9.79 -12.84
N VAL A 417 -12.62 10.34 -13.98
CA VAL A 417 -12.77 11.78 -14.26
C VAL A 417 -14.09 12.08 -14.99
N LEU A 418 -14.40 13.36 -15.16
CA LEU A 418 -15.55 13.84 -15.92
C LEU A 418 -15.17 14.22 -17.36
N ASN A 419 -16.16 14.31 -18.24
CA ASN A 419 -16.05 15.02 -19.51
C ASN A 419 -16.28 16.54 -19.30
N ASP A 420 -16.01 17.35 -20.34
CA ASP A 420 -16.19 18.82 -20.30
C ASP A 420 -17.63 19.26 -19.96
N ASP A 421 -18.63 18.47 -20.38
CA ASP A 421 -20.04 18.71 -20.08
C ASP A 421 -20.47 18.27 -18.67
N ARG A 422 -19.50 17.86 -17.83
CA ARG A 422 -19.69 17.32 -16.48
C ARG A 422 -20.45 15.99 -16.42
N THR A 423 -20.55 15.26 -17.51
CA THR A 423 -20.95 13.83 -17.50
C THR A 423 -19.75 12.96 -17.14
N VAL A 424 -20.00 11.70 -16.79
CA VAL A 424 -18.93 10.77 -16.38
C VAL A 424 -18.17 10.23 -17.59
N LYS A 425 -16.84 10.31 -17.58
CA LYS A 425 -15.99 9.68 -18.60
C LYS A 425 -15.90 8.18 -18.32
N TYR A 426 -16.89 7.41 -18.79
CA TYR A 426 -17.01 5.97 -18.54
C TYR A 426 -16.33 5.07 -19.58
N ARG A 427 -16.12 5.62 -20.79
CA ARG A 427 -15.14 5.11 -21.76
C ARG A 427 -13.79 5.70 -21.34
N LEU A 428 -13.06 4.96 -20.52
CA LEU A 428 -11.87 5.46 -19.85
C LEU A 428 -10.76 5.73 -20.88
N SER A 429 -9.84 6.63 -20.54
CA SER A 429 -8.64 6.89 -21.35
C SER A 429 -7.85 5.59 -21.62
N ALA A 430 -7.88 4.67 -20.66
CA ALA A 430 -7.19 3.38 -20.71
C ALA A 430 -7.95 2.27 -21.46
N TYR A 431 -8.90 2.64 -22.32
CA TYR A 431 -9.71 1.75 -23.20
C TYR A 431 -10.79 0.89 -22.51
N ASN A 432 -10.78 0.76 -21.18
CA ASN A 432 -11.88 0.13 -20.45
C ASN A 432 -13.19 0.89 -20.64
N THR A 433 -14.31 0.18 -20.66
CA THR A 433 -15.65 0.77 -20.64
C THR A 433 -16.40 0.31 -19.40
N TYR A 434 -16.60 1.20 -18.43
CA TYR A 434 -17.31 0.89 -17.19
C TYR A 434 -18.78 1.31 -17.28
N GLN A 435 -19.59 0.43 -17.86
CA GLN A 435 -21.03 0.60 -17.98
C GLN A 435 -21.77 -0.69 -17.61
N ASP A 436 -22.59 -0.60 -16.57
CA ASP A 436 -23.49 -1.65 -16.11
C ASP A 436 -24.95 -1.29 -16.45
N ILE A 437 -25.86 -2.27 -16.41
CA ILE A 437 -27.30 -2.07 -16.60
C ILE A 437 -28.04 -2.82 -15.51
N TRP A 438 -28.83 -2.13 -14.70
CA TRP A 438 -29.64 -2.76 -13.67
C TRP A 438 -31.12 -2.62 -14.02
N HIS A 439 -31.76 -3.75 -14.29
CA HIS A 439 -33.17 -3.84 -14.62
C HIS A 439 -34.03 -3.96 -13.36
N PHE A 440 -35.05 -3.13 -13.24
CA PHE A 440 -36.02 -3.13 -12.14
C PHE A 440 -37.41 -3.41 -12.67
N GLU A 441 -38.12 -4.32 -12.03
CA GLU A 441 -39.56 -4.54 -12.19
C GLU A 441 -40.36 -3.87 -11.07
N PRO A 442 -41.64 -3.51 -11.33
CA PRO A 442 -42.52 -3.03 -10.28
C PRO A 442 -42.80 -4.11 -9.23
N ASN A 443 -42.22 -3.95 -8.04
CA ASN A 443 -42.49 -4.89 -6.96
C ASN A 443 -43.82 -4.59 -6.24
N LYS A 444 -44.52 -5.65 -5.83
CA LYS A 444 -45.85 -5.58 -5.18
C LYS A 444 -45.86 -4.77 -3.88
N LEU A 445 -44.74 -4.74 -3.18
CA LEU A 445 -44.58 -4.05 -1.89
C LEU A 445 -44.40 -2.54 -2.08
N LYS A 446 -44.08 -2.08 -3.29
CA LYS A 446 -43.79 -0.67 -3.61
C LYS A 446 -42.69 -0.09 -2.74
N VAL A 447 -41.65 -0.88 -2.49
CA VAL A 447 -40.49 -0.51 -1.68
C VAL A 447 -39.20 -0.56 -2.51
N PRO A 448 -38.14 0.19 -2.13
CA PRO A 448 -36.85 0.08 -2.79
C PRO A 448 -36.27 -1.33 -2.68
N LEU A 449 -35.74 -1.84 -3.79
CA LEU A 449 -34.91 -3.05 -3.82
C LEU A 449 -33.43 -2.63 -3.90
N SER A 450 -32.57 -3.36 -3.19
CA SER A 450 -31.14 -3.09 -3.19
C SER A 450 -30.36 -4.11 -4.02
N ALA A 451 -29.45 -3.62 -4.85
CA ALA A 451 -28.45 -4.42 -5.53
C ALA A 451 -27.07 -3.80 -5.32
N ARG A 452 -26.04 -4.58 -5.66
CA ARG A 452 -24.64 -4.17 -5.48
C ARG A 452 -23.83 -4.68 -6.65
N THR A 453 -22.89 -3.86 -7.12
CA THR A 453 -21.88 -4.29 -8.08
C THR A 453 -21.05 -5.42 -7.45
N TRP A 454 -20.83 -6.50 -8.19
CA TRP A 454 -20.06 -7.65 -7.76
C TRP A 454 -18.57 -7.51 -8.07
N GLY A 455 -18.20 -7.23 -9.31
CA GLY A 455 -16.84 -7.05 -9.79
C GLY A 455 -16.33 -5.64 -9.54
N MET A 456 -15.00 -5.50 -9.59
CA MET A 456 -14.36 -4.24 -9.31
C MET A 456 -14.43 -3.27 -10.50
N ARG A 457 -14.86 -2.05 -10.21
CA ARG A 457 -14.71 -0.81 -10.98
C ARG A 457 -13.80 0.12 -10.19
N VAL A 458 -13.01 0.90 -10.90
CA VAL A 458 -12.20 1.98 -10.32
C VAL A 458 -12.79 3.30 -10.76
N PHE A 459 -13.20 4.13 -9.81
CA PHE A 459 -13.95 5.34 -10.11
C PHE A 459 -13.86 6.37 -9.00
N ARG A 460 -14.09 7.63 -9.38
CA ARG A 460 -14.44 8.72 -8.44
C ARG A 460 -15.88 9.17 -8.65
N TYR A 461 -16.36 9.06 -9.89
CA TYR A 461 -17.66 9.54 -10.31
C TYR A 461 -18.56 8.39 -10.75
N VAL A 462 -19.84 8.50 -10.43
CA VAL A 462 -20.88 7.59 -10.92
C VAL A 462 -22.01 8.40 -11.54
N GLU A 463 -22.45 7.99 -12.72
CA GLU A 463 -23.63 8.51 -13.39
C GLU A 463 -24.71 7.43 -13.46
N ILE A 464 -25.95 7.81 -13.14
CA ILE A 464 -27.13 6.96 -13.21
C ILE A 464 -28.12 7.58 -14.18
N LEU A 465 -28.47 6.81 -15.22
CA LEU A 465 -29.37 7.23 -16.28
C LEU A 465 -30.47 6.17 -16.50
N PRO A 466 -31.75 6.54 -16.32
CA PRO A 466 -32.85 5.71 -16.75
C PRO A 466 -32.92 5.57 -18.29
N ASP A 467 -33.28 4.39 -18.79
CA ASP A 467 -33.51 4.13 -20.22
C ASP A 467 -34.66 4.95 -20.83
N HIS A 468 -35.58 5.43 -20.00
CA HIS A 468 -36.57 6.44 -20.31
C HIS A 468 -36.59 7.50 -19.21
N ARG A 469 -36.76 8.78 -19.58
CA ARG A 469 -36.74 9.88 -18.63
C ARG A 469 -37.75 9.67 -17.48
N ASP A 470 -37.22 9.51 -16.26
CA ASP A 470 -37.97 9.41 -15.02
C ASP A 470 -37.39 10.36 -13.95
N ASP A 471 -37.84 11.61 -14.02
CA ASP A 471 -37.39 12.67 -13.09
C ASP A 471 -37.73 12.33 -11.62
N LYS A 472 -38.79 11.55 -11.36
CA LYS A 472 -39.17 11.20 -9.99
C LYS A 472 -38.24 10.17 -9.37
N LEU A 473 -37.83 9.16 -10.16
CA LEU A 473 -36.83 8.20 -9.73
C LEU A 473 -35.51 8.91 -9.44
N ILE A 474 -35.07 9.78 -10.35
CA ILE A 474 -33.84 10.57 -10.18
C ILE A 474 -33.92 11.51 -8.98
N ASP A 475 -35.06 12.19 -8.77
CA ASP A 475 -35.28 13.01 -7.58
C ASP A 475 -35.22 12.18 -6.29
N THR A 476 -35.72 10.94 -6.31
CA THR A 476 -35.67 10.05 -5.14
C THR A 476 -34.24 9.66 -4.80
N LEU A 477 -33.43 9.32 -5.81
CA LEU A 477 -32.02 9.01 -5.63
C LEU A 477 -31.23 10.25 -5.20
N TYR A 478 -31.46 11.41 -5.84
CA TYR A 478 -30.80 12.68 -5.52
C TYR A 478 -31.10 13.13 -4.09
N ASN A 479 -32.33 13.02 -3.61
CA ASN A 479 -32.73 13.48 -2.28
C ASN A 479 -32.33 12.53 -1.13
N SER A 480 -31.69 11.39 -1.43
CA SER A 480 -31.23 10.44 -0.43
C SER A 480 -29.71 10.28 -0.46
N ASP A 481 -29.05 10.54 0.66
CA ASP A 481 -27.60 10.39 0.78
C ASP A 481 -27.15 8.92 0.85
N THR A 482 -28.10 8.00 1.05
CA THR A 482 -27.84 6.56 1.20
C THR A 482 -28.55 5.74 0.12
N ALA A 483 -29.25 6.36 -0.82
CA ALA A 483 -29.84 5.63 -1.95
C ALA A 483 -28.74 5.01 -2.80
N VAL A 484 -27.65 5.74 -3.03
CA VAL A 484 -26.47 5.28 -3.77
C VAL A 484 -25.23 5.55 -2.92
N MET A 485 -24.47 4.50 -2.64
CA MET A 485 -23.21 4.59 -1.89
C MET A 485 -22.11 3.88 -2.65
N ALA A 486 -20.91 4.44 -2.65
CA ALA A 486 -19.71 3.72 -3.07
C ALA A 486 -19.45 2.60 -2.06
N ARG A 487 -19.03 1.45 -2.57
CA ARG A 487 -18.77 0.23 -1.81
C ARG A 487 -17.33 -0.19 -2.13
N ALA A 488 -16.38 0.40 -1.39
CA ALA A 488 -14.96 0.26 -1.59
C ALA A 488 -14.43 -1.04 -0.98
N LEU A 489 -13.46 -1.66 -1.65
CA LEU A 489 -12.60 -2.70 -1.10
C LEU A 489 -11.34 -2.01 -0.60
N VAL A 490 -11.13 -2.04 0.72
CA VAL A 490 -10.05 -1.30 1.38
C VAL A 490 -9.20 -2.32 2.13
N TYR A 491 -7.92 -2.44 1.78
CA TYR A 491 -6.98 -3.17 2.62
C TYR A 491 -6.90 -2.46 4.00
N PRO A 492 -6.86 -3.20 5.13
CA PRO A 492 -6.79 -2.59 6.44
C PRO A 492 -5.71 -1.52 6.52
N PHE A 493 -6.10 -0.31 6.89
CA PHE A 493 -5.24 0.87 6.94
C PHE A 493 -5.34 1.51 8.32
N HIS A 494 -4.20 1.67 8.99
CA HIS A 494 -4.11 2.18 10.36
C HIS A 494 -3.33 3.50 10.47
N GLY A 495 -3.02 4.15 9.35
CA GLY A 495 -2.30 5.42 9.31
C GLY A 495 -3.07 6.61 9.85
N ASP A 496 -2.35 7.64 10.31
CA ASP A 496 -2.92 8.90 10.80
C ASP A 496 -3.39 9.78 9.61
N GLU A 497 -4.66 10.21 9.62
CA GLU A 497 -5.19 11.13 8.60
C GLU A 497 -4.44 12.47 8.56
N LYS A 498 -3.84 12.86 9.69
CA LYS A 498 -2.95 14.03 9.84
C LYS A 498 -1.48 13.64 9.83
N GLY A 499 -1.14 12.57 9.11
CA GLY A 499 0.22 12.06 9.00
C GLY A 499 1.22 13.06 8.39
N PHE A 500 0.74 14.12 7.75
CA PHE A 500 1.55 15.25 7.29
C PHE A 500 0.74 16.54 7.20
N GLU A 501 1.30 17.63 7.70
CA GLU A 501 0.75 18.99 7.55
C GLU A 501 1.92 19.97 7.35
N SER A 502 1.73 21.02 6.56
CA SER A 502 2.72 22.07 6.35
C SER A 502 2.08 23.44 6.11
N SER A 503 2.87 24.51 6.20
CA SER A 503 2.44 25.87 5.82
C SER A 503 2.22 26.05 4.32
N ASP A 504 2.57 25.07 3.48
CA ASP A 504 2.33 25.08 2.04
C ASP A 504 1.11 24.22 1.70
N GLU A 505 0.03 24.87 1.29
CA GLU A 505 -1.24 24.20 0.98
C GLU A 505 -1.16 23.29 -0.26
N THR A 506 -0.22 23.53 -1.19
CA THR A 506 -0.02 22.62 -2.33
C THR A 506 0.64 21.34 -1.85
N LEU A 507 1.65 21.40 -0.98
CA LEU A 507 2.24 20.20 -0.38
C LEU A 507 1.18 19.38 0.39
N ASN A 508 0.31 20.03 1.15
CA ASN A 508 -0.78 19.36 1.87
C ASN A 508 -1.74 18.63 0.91
N ARG A 509 -2.15 19.29 -0.18
CA ARG A 509 -3.02 18.71 -1.21
C ARG A 509 -2.37 17.53 -1.92
N VAL A 510 -1.10 17.66 -2.31
CA VAL A 510 -0.33 16.62 -3.00
C VAL A 510 -0.13 15.41 -2.10
N TRP A 511 0.27 15.62 -0.84
CA TRP A 511 0.42 14.51 0.12
C TRP A 511 -0.91 13.80 0.36
N ASN A 512 -2.02 14.54 0.50
CA ASN A 512 -3.35 13.94 0.70
C ASN A 512 -3.83 13.15 -0.55
N LEU A 513 -3.50 13.59 -1.77
CA LEU A 513 -3.75 12.80 -2.98
C LEU A 513 -2.99 11.47 -2.92
N CYS A 514 -1.71 11.49 -2.56
CA CYS A 514 -0.89 10.29 -2.44
C CYS A 514 -1.41 9.34 -1.35
N ARG A 515 -1.74 9.87 -0.16
CA ARG A 515 -2.35 9.08 0.93
C ARG A 515 -3.64 8.40 0.49
N LYS A 516 -4.55 9.17 -0.11
CA LYS A 516 -5.84 8.64 -0.57
C LYS A 516 -5.69 7.59 -1.67
N THR A 517 -4.66 7.71 -2.50
CA THR A 517 -4.31 6.74 -3.53
C THR A 517 -3.93 5.41 -2.91
N ILE A 518 -2.99 5.40 -1.95
CA ILE A 518 -2.56 4.18 -1.26
C ILE A 518 -3.73 3.53 -0.52
N GLU A 519 -4.49 4.29 0.27
CA GLU A 519 -5.64 3.78 1.01
C GLU A 519 -6.74 3.22 0.09
N GLY A 520 -7.00 3.90 -1.04
CA GLY A 520 -8.11 3.56 -1.94
C GLY A 520 -7.79 2.46 -2.96
N LEU A 521 -6.50 2.18 -3.21
CA LEU A 521 -6.04 1.27 -4.26
C LEU A 521 -5.19 0.11 -3.73
N ASN A 522 -4.90 0.02 -2.43
CA ASN A 522 -4.43 -1.23 -1.84
C ASN A 522 -5.63 -2.17 -1.68
N VAL A 523 -5.64 -3.26 -2.45
CA VAL A 523 -6.62 -4.36 -2.32
C VAL A 523 -5.91 -5.61 -1.78
N ASN A 524 -5.73 -6.66 -2.56
CA ASN A 524 -5.06 -7.90 -2.13
C ASN A 524 -3.70 -8.12 -2.82
N MET A 525 -3.20 -7.13 -3.57
CA MET A 525 -1.92 -7.15 -4.27
C MET A 525 -1.50 -5.72 -4.62
N TYR A 526 -0.20 -5.43 -4.73
CA TYR A 526 0.26 -4.24 -5.44
C TYR A 526 0.20 -4.48 -6.95
N VAL A 527 -0.49 -3.61 -7.66
CA VAL A 527 -0.61 -3.63 -9.11
C VAL A 527 -0.39 -2.23 -9.65
N ASP A 528 0.01 -2.14 -10.91
CA ASP A 528 0.15 -0.90 -11.69
C ASP A 528 -1.07 0.01 -11.50
N SER A 529 -2.25 -0.53 -11.82
CA SER A 529 -3.54 0.11 -11.70
C SER A 529 -4.62 -0.95 -11.65
N TRP A 530 -5.64 -0.73 -10.81
CA TRP A 530 -6.84 -1.57 -10.80
C TRP A 530 -7.78 -1.32 -12.00
N THR A 531 -7.41 -0.44 -12.92
CA THR A 531 -8.19 -0.12 -14.12
C THR A 531 -7.79 -0.96 -15.33
N ARG A 532 -6.60 -0.73 -15.89
CA ARG A 532 -6.22 -1.24 -17.22
C ARG A 532 -5.63 -2.64 -17.20
N GLU A 533 -4.54 -2.84 -16.46
CA GLU A 533 -3.75 -4.07 -16.53
C GLU A 533 -3.94 -4.95 -15.30
N ARG A 534 -3.99 -4.37 -14.11
CA ARG A 534 -4.15 -5.11 -12.84
C ARG A 534 -3.03 -6.14 -12.66
N ILE A 535 -1.80 -5.78 -13.04
CA ILE A 535 -0.60 -6.64 -12.91
C ILE A 535 0.38 -5.98 -11.94
N PRO A 536 1.04 -6.76 -11.08
CA PRO A 536 2.22 -6.29 -10.37
C PRO A 536 3.38 -5.97 -11.35
N TYR A 537 4.03 -4.82 -11.15
CA TYR A 537 5.32 -4.49 -11.77
C TYR A 537 6.33 -4.10 -10.70
N GLU A 538 7.61 -4.36 -10.95
CA GLU A 538 8.67 -4.26 -9.95
C GLU A 538 8.94 -2.82 -9.50
N ALA A 539 8.99 -1.87 -10.43
CA ALA A 539 9.19 -0.45 -10.12
C ALA A 539 7.99 0.12 -9.35
N ASP A 540 6.78 -0.20 -9.80
CA ASP A 540 5.52 0.16 -9.16
C ASP A 540 5.44 -0.37 -7.73
N ALA A 541 5.69 -1.66 -7.54
CA ALA A 541 5.66 -2.31 -6.24
C ALA A 541 6.70 -1.70 -5.29
N TRP A 542 7.90 -1.37 -5.78
CA TRP A 542 8.91 -0.69 -4.96
C TRP A 542 8.46 0.69 -4.49
N LEU A 543 7.91 1.52 -5.39
CA LEU A 543 7.43 2.86 -5.06
C LEU A 543 6.18 2.81 -4.15
N GLN A 544 5.24 1.94 -4.46
CA GLN A 544 4.02 1.72 -3.67
C GLN A 544 4.34 1.17 -2.28
N GLN A 545 5.28 0.22 -2.14
CA GLN A 545 5.71 -0.29 -0.84
C GLN A 545 6.28 0.82 0.04
N ARG A 546 7.13 1.70 -0.52
CA ARG A 546 7.70 2.83 0.21
C ARG A 546 6.66 3.84 0.64
N ALA A 547 5.70 4.16 -0.24
CA ALA A 547 4.59 5.04 0.08
C ALA A 547 3.67 4.43 1.15
N HIS A 548 3.33 3.15 1.02
CA HIS A 548 2.50 2.44 1.98
C HIS A 548 3.16 2.38 3.36
N LEU A 549 4.43 1.99 3.44
CA LEU A 549 5.14 1.89 4.71
C LEU A 549 5.47 3.24 5.37
N ALA A 550 5.41 4.35 4.62
CA ALA A 550 5.48 5.69 5.19
C ALA A 550 4.16 6.13 5.83
N LEU A 551 3.05 5.49 5.46
CA LEU A 551 1.69 5.82 5.91
C LEU A 551 1.14 4.82 6.93
N ASP A 552 1.59 3.57 6.89
CA ASP A 552 1.15 2.49 7.79
C ASP A 552 2.28 1.48 8.07
N ASN A 553 2.28 0.88 9.25
CA ASN A 553 3.20 -0.20 9.62
C ASN A 553 2.62 -1.57 9.21
N ALA A 554 2.29 -1.78 7.93
CA ALA A 554 1.62 -2.98 7.42
C ALA A 554 2.43 -3.64 6.27
N PRO A 555 3.57 -4.29 6.56
CA PRO A 555 4.47 -4.79 5.52
C PRO A 555 3.93 -6.00 4.74
N ALA A 556 3.03 -6.80 5.33
CA ALA A 556 2.60 -8.09 4.78
C ALA A 556 2.10 -8.04 3.31
N LEU A 557 1.33 -7.02 2.94
CA LEU A 557 0.86 -6.84 1.55
C LEU A 557 2.02 -6.58 0.58
N GLY A 558 2.98 -5.75 0.99
CA GLY A 558 4.15 -5.45 0.18
C GLY A 558 5.08 -6.63 0.05
N GLU A 559 5.37 -7.33 1.15
CA GLU A 559 6.15 -8.57 1.13
C GLU A 559 5.59 -9.57 0.14
N TYR A 560 4.29 -9.85 0.23
CA TYR A 560 3.66 -10.82 -0.65
C TYR A 560 3.69 -10.41 -2.13
N SER A 561 3.52 -9.10 -2.41
CA SER A 561 3.59 -8.57 -3.77
C SER A 561 5.00 -8.66 -4.36
N ILE A 562 6.03 -8.44 -3.53
CA ILE A 562 7.43 -8.59 -3.94
C ILE A 562 7.79 -10.06 -4.12
N ASP A 563 7.31 -10.96 -3.26
CA ASP A 563 7.50 -12.42 -3.42
C ASP A 563 6.88 -12.93 -4.72
N PHE A 564 5.70 -12.42 -5.07
CA PHE A 564 5.06 -12.71 -6.35
C PHE A 564 5.96 -12.30 -7.52
N LEU A 565 6.53 -11.09 -7.49
CA LEU A 565 7.40 -10.57 -8.54
C LEU A 565 8.77 -11.24 -8.59
N LEU A 566 9.32 -11.70 -7.46
CA LEU A 566 10.55 -12.51 -7.43
C LEU A 566 10.38 -13.81 -8.21
N ALA A 567 9.17 -14.39 -8.18
CA ALA A 567 8.84 -15.58 -8.97
C ALA A 567 8.39 -15.27 -10.40
N ASN A 568 7.90 -14.05 -10.66
CA ASN A 568 7.27 -13.64 -11.92
C ASN A 568 7.85 -12.30 -12.43
N ARG A 569 9.18 -12.21 -12.52
CA ARG A 569 9.83 -11.00 -13.06
C ARG A 569 9.28 -10.68 -14.45
N THR A 570 9.16 -9.39 -14.74
CA THR A 570 8.77 -8.91 -16.05
C THR A 570 10.03 -8.51 -16.85
N TRP A 571 9.93 -7.53 -17.75
CA TRP A 571 10.84 -7.42 -18.89
C TRP A 571 12.00 -6.41 -18.79
N PRO A 572 11.94 -5.25 -18.11
CA PRO A 572 13.05 -4.27 -18.19
C PRO A 572 14.32 -4.74 -17.48
N THR A 573 15.48 -4.30 -17.98
CA THR A 573 16.77 -4.51 -17.30
C THR A 573 16.75 -4.00 -15.85
N GLU A 574 16.12 -2.85 -15.61
CA GLU A 574 16.09 -2.15 -14.32
C GLU A 574 15.18 -2.83 -13.28
N TRP A 575 14.13 -3.47 -13.74
CA TRP A 575 13.01 -3.86 -12.89
C TRP A 575 13.33 -4.96 -11.87
N PRO A 576 14.06 -6.03 -12.22
CA PRO A 576 14.56 -7.00 -11.24
C PRO A 576 15.38 -6.33 -10.12
N MET A 577 16.17 -5.29 -10.45
CA MET A 577 16.96 -4.57 -9.46
C MET A 577 16.06 -3.82 -8.44
N TYR A 578 14.87 -3.35 -8.82
CA TYR A 578 13.94 -2.72 -7.88
C TYR A 578 13.39 -3.70 -6.84
N LEU A 579 13.32 -5.01 -7.13
CA LEU A 579 12.95 -6.01 -6.12
C LEU A 579 14.01 -6.12 -5.02
N VAL A 580 15.29 -6.08 -5.40
CA VAL A 580 16.40 -6.04 -4.45
C VAL A 580 16.32 -4.78 -3.57
N ALA A 581 16.00 -3.64 -4.18
CA ALA A 581 15.79 -2.39 -3.46
C ALA A 581 14.61 -2.45 -2.50
N ALA A 582 13.49 -3.06 -2.91
CA ALA A 582 12.28 -3.23 -2.11
C ALA A 582 12.55 -4.05 -0.85
N VAL A 583 13.14 -5.25 -0.98
CA VAL A 583 13.51 -6.09 0.18
C VAL A 583 14.43 -5.34 1.14
N TYR A 584 15.42 -4.63 0.61
CA TYR A 584 16.33 -3.82 1.43
C TYR A 584 15.62 -2.65 2.14
N ASN A 585 14.76 -1.92 1.43
CA ASN A 585 14.06 -0.76 1.98
C ASN A 585 13.03 -1.15 3.03
N GLU A 586 12.34 -2.27 2.83
CA GLU A 586 11.47 -2.86 3.84
C GLU A 586 12.25 -3.25 5.09
N TRP A 587 13.36 -3.98 4.96
CA TRP A 587 14.20 -4.31 6.10
C TRP A 587 14.67 -3.06 6.87
N VAL A 588 15.10 -2.02 6.16
CA VAL A 588 15.48 -0.74 6.81
C VAL A 588 14.30 -0.11 7.54
N GLN A 589 13.09 -0.23 7.02
CA GLN A 589 11.88 0.36 7.61
C GLN A 589 11.36 -0.45 8.80
N THR A 590 11.33 -1.79 8.70
CA THR A 590 10.67 -2.69 9.67
C THR A 590 11.65 -3.33 10.65
N GLY A 591 12.93 -3.43 10.28
CA GLY A 591 13.94 -4.22 10.99
C GLY A 591 13.87 -5.73 10.70
N SER A 592 12.89 -6.21 9.91
CA SER A 592 12.70 -7.63 9.62
C SER A 592 13.61 -8.12 8.50
N LEU A 593 14.37 -9.18 8.78
CA LEU A 593 15.19 -9.90 7.78
C LEU A 593 14.46 -11.14 7.22
N ARG A 594 13.17 -11.32 7.51
CA ARG A 594 12.43 -12.55 7.15
C ARG A 594 12.46 -12.79 5.65
N GLN A 595 11.96 -11.85 4.86
CA GLN A 595 11.90 -11.96 3.39
C GLN A 595 13.29 -12.16 2.78
N ALA A 596 14.30 -11.38 3.22
CA ALA A 596 15.68 -11.52 2.75
C ALA A 596 16.30 -12.90 3.05
N ARG A 597 15.92 -13.52 4.18
CA ARG A 597 16.39 -14.86 4.57
C ARG A 597 15.70 -15.95 3.75
N GLU A 598 14.40 -15.82 3.54
CA GLU A 598 13.57 -16.81 2.83
C GLU A 598 13.89 -16.85 1.34
N HIS A 599 14.10 -15.67 0.72
CA HIS A 599 14.26 -15.54 -0.73
C HIS A 599 15.68 -15.15 -1.16
N TRP A 600 16.69 -15.42 -0.33
CA TRP A 600 18.08 -14.99 -0.56
C TRP A 600 18.58 -15.29 -1.98
N ASP A 601 18.39 -16.52 -2.45
CA ASP A 601 18.91 -16.95 -3.75
C ASP A 601 18.15 -16.26 -4.91
N GLN A 602 16.84 -16.06 -4.78
CA GLN A 602 16.04 -15.32 -5.76
C GLN A 602 16.47 -13.85 -5.82
N ILE A 603 16.64 -13.20 -4.67
CA ILE A 603 17.11 -11.80 -4.58
C ILE A 603 18.47 -11.64 -5.26
N VAL A 604 19.41 -12.55 -4.99
CA VAL A 604 20.73 -12.53 -5.64
C VAL A 604 20.63 -12.76 -7.15
N SER A 605 19.69 -13.58 -7.61
CA SER A 605 19.49 -13.82 -9.05
C SER A 605 18.96 -12.60 -9.82
N MET A 606 18.43 -11.59 -9.13
CA MET A 606 17.97 -10.35 -9.74
C MET A 606 19.08 -9.32 -9.98
N LEU A 607 20.33 -9.62 -9.58
CA LEU A 607 21.48 -8.75 -9.84
C LEU A 607 21.93 -8.84 -11.30
N PRO A 608 22.42 -7.73 -11.90
CA PRO A 608 22.89 -7.71 -13.28
C PRO A 608 24.29 -8.32 -13.43
N ASP A 609 24.64 -9.36 -12.65
CA ASP A 609 25.97 -10.01 -12.60
C ASP A 609 26.38 -10.48 -14.01
N GLU A 610 25.43 -10.91 -14.85
CA GLU A 610 25.69 -11.40 -16.22
C GLU A 610 26.24 -10.33 -17.19
N TYR A 611 25.96 -9.06 -16.90
CA TYR A 611 26.36 -7.91 -17.73
C TYR A 611 27.57 -7.17 -17.14
N LEU A 612 28.12 -7.63 -16.02
CA LEU A 612 29.26 -6.99 -15.35
C LEU A 612 30.57 -7.25 -16.11
N ASP A 613 31.15 -6.20 -16.67
CA ASP A 613 32.46 -6.27 -17.29
C ASP A 613 33.57 -6.19 -16.23
N ASP A 614 34.36 -7.26 -16.10
CA ASP A 614 35.37 -7.39 -15.05
C ASP A 614 36.56 -6.43 -15.22
N ALA A 615 36.85 -5.94 -16.42
CA ALA A 615 37.98 -5.04 -16.65
C ALA A 615 37.64 -3.60 -16.25
N SER A 616 36.50 -3.10 -16.69
CA SER A 616 36.03 -1.74 -16.43
C SER A 616 35.29 -1.60 -15.11
N GLY A 617 34.64 -2.68 -14.66
CA GLY A 617 33.70 -2.65 -13.55
C GLY A 617 32.36 -1.99 -13.88
N LEU A 618 32.03 -1.75 -15.15
CA LEU A 618 30.72 -1.26 -15.58
C LEU A 618 29.80 -2.41 -15.98
N ILE A 619 28.50 -2.16 -15.96
CA ILE A 619 27.50 -2.94 -16.67
C ILE A 619 27.57 -2.57 -18.16
N VAL A 620 27.86 -3.56 -19.01
CA VAL A 620 28.04 -3.39 -20.46
C VAL A 620 27.17 -4.39 -21.20
N LYS A 621 26.16 -3.90 -21.92
CA LYS A 621 25.23 -4.72 -22.71
C LYS A 621 24.65 -3.90 -23.85
N ASP A 622 24.09 -4.58 -24.86
CA ASP A 622 23.28 -3.87 -25.84
C ASP A 622 22.01 -3.34 -25.16
N PRO A 623 21.57 -2.11 -25.43
CA PRO A 623 20.42 -1.51 -24.72
C PRO A 623 19.11 -2.27 -24.96
N GLY A 624 19.01 -3.02 -26.06
CA GLY A 624 17.81 -3.76 -26.41
C GLY A 624 16.66 -2.84 -26.86
N GLU A 625 15.48 -3.43 -27.02
CA GLU A 625 14.25 -2.72 -27.36
C GLU A 625 13.40 -2.53 -26.10
N SER A 626 12.74 -1.37 -25.97
CA SER A 626 11.77 -1.17 -24.89
C SER A 626 10.62 -2.18 -25.02
N SER A 627 10.09 -2.63 -23.88
CA SER A 627 9.06 -3.67 -23.79
C SER A 627 9.53 -5.08 -24.17
N HIS A 628 10.85 -5.32 -24.23
CA HIS A 628 11.44 -6.64 -24.40
C HIS A 628 12.29 -7.02 -23.19
N THR A 629 12.44 -8.33 -22.95
CA THR A 629 13.22 -8.86 -21.85
C THR A 629 14.66 -8.36 -21.89
N ASP A 630 15.10 -7.78 -20.78
CA ASP A 630 16.39 -7.14 -20.56
C ASP A 630 16.67 -5.99 -21.57
N GLY A 631 15.61 -5.31 -22.02
CA GLY A 631 15.68 -4.01 -22.68
C GLY A 631 15.72 -2.87 -21.67
N ASP A 632 16.58 -1.89 -21.89
CA ASP A 632 16.73 -0.72 -21.02
C ASP A 632 15.53 0.20 -21.17
N LEU A 633 14.85 0.48 -20.05
CA LEU A 633 13.67 1.34 -20.04
C LEU A 633 14.02 2.81 -19.80
N VAL A 634 14.93 3.10 -18.85
CA VAL A 634 15.30 4.42 -18.32
C VAL A 634 14.13 5.21 -17.71
N ASP A 635 13.06 5.43 -18.47
CA ASP A 635 11.84 6.10 -18.07
C ASP A 635 10.62 5.64 -18.87
N TRP A 636 9.43 5.84 -18.30
CA TRP A 636 8.14 5.49 -18.89
C TRP A 636 7.10 6.62 -18.71
N PRO A 637 6.44 7.08 -19.79
CA PRO A 637 6.58 6.62 -21.18
C PRO A 637 7.90 7.06 -21.84
N PRO A 638 8.30 6.46 -22.98
CA PRO A 638 9.56 6.79 -23.66
C PRO A 638 9.74 8.27 -24.03
N ALA A 639 8.64 9.02 -24.19
CA ALA A 639 8.67 10.45 -24.47
C ALA A 639 9.22 11.29 -23.29
N GLU A 640 9.26 10.74 -22.08
CA GLU A 640 9.72 11.42 -20.87
C GLU A 640 11.20 11.20 -20.56
N ARG A 641 11.97 10.66 -21.50
CA ARG A 641 13.40 10.35 -21.29
C ARG A 641 14.33 11.57 -21.42
N ASP A 642 13.81 12.79 -21.51
CA ASP A 642 14.64 14.00 -21.74
C ASP A 642 15.61 13.83 -22.94
N GLY A 643 15.20 13.11 -24.00
CA GLY A 643 16.06 12.84 -25.15
C GLY A 643 17.21 11.86 -24.92
N PHE A 644 17.16 11.02 -23.86
CA PHE A 644 18.21 10.05 -23.49
C PHE A 644 18.80 9.29 -24.69
N GLU A 645 20.13 9.35 -24.83
CA GLU A 645 20.87 8.60 -25.85
C GLU A 645 21.27 7.21 -25.33
N PHE A 646 20.96 6.16 -26.08
CA PHE A 646 21.30 4.79 -25.71
C PHE A 646 22.64 4.35 -26.30
N GLY A 647 23.50 3.81 -25.45
CA GLY A 647 24.77 3.17 -25.82
C GLY A 647 24.94 1.83 -25.11
N ARG A 648 26.06 1.14 -25.35
CA ARG A 648 26.35 -0.15 -24.71
C ARG A 648 26.72 -0.04 -23.22
N VAL A 649 26.94 1.16 -22.73
CA VAL A 649 26.97 1.49 -21.30
C VAL A 649 25.88 2.52 -21.06
N ASN A 650 24.97 2.22 -20.13
CA ASN A 650 23.89 3.11 -19.74
C ASN A 650 24.12 3.60 -18.31
N THR A 651 24.18 4.92 -18.11
CA THR A 651 24.45 5.55 -16.80
C THR A 651 23.38 5.21 -15.77
N VAL A 652 22.10 5.13 -16.17
CA VAL A 652 20.98 4.78 -15.27
C VAL A 652 21.11 3.35 -14.77
N ILE A 653 21.33 2.38 -15.67
CA ILE A 653 21.55 0.97 -15.30
C ILE A 653 22.73 0.85 -14.32
N ASN A 654 23.84 1.51 -14.63
CA ASN A 654 25.05 1.44 -13.81
C ASN A 654 24.86 2.08 -12.42
N ALA A 655 24.16 3.22 -12.35
CA ALA A 655 23.87 3.89 -11.09
C ALA A 655 22.91 3.08 -10.21
N LEU A 656 21.88 2.47 -10.80
CA LEU A 656 20.98 1.56 -10.09
C LEU A 656 21.72 0.30 -9.62
N ALA A 657 22.60 -0.26 -10.45
CA ALA A 657 23.47 -1.38 -10.08
C ALA A 657 24.33 -1.06 -8.84
N VAL A 658 24.96 0.12 -8.77
CA VAL A 658 25.70 0.57 -7.57
C VAL A 658 24.82 0.51 -6.32
N TYR A 659 23.60 1.03 -6.41
CA TYR A 659 22.67 1.02 -5.29
C TYR A 659 22.32 -0.39 -4.84
N VAL A 660 21.91 -1.28 -5.76
CA VAL A 660 21.46 -2.63 -5.38
C VAL A 660 22.58 -3.55 -4.93
N TYR A 661 23.80 -3.42 -5.47
CA TYR A 661 24.96 -4.15 -4.93
C TYR A 661 25.30 -3.70 -3.51
N ARG A 662 25.08 -2.43 -3.15
CA ARG A 662 25.20 -1.98 -1.75
C ARG A 662 24.09 -2.55 -0.88
N CYS A 663 22.85 -2.61 -1.38
CA CYS A 663 21.73 -3.25 -0.70
C CYS A 663 22.03 -4.71 -0.36
N VAL A 664 22.40 -5.54 -1.36
CA VAL A 664 22.72 -6.97 -1.15
C VAL A 664 23.96 -7.14 -0.28
N SER A 665 24.97 -6.27 -0.43
CA SER A 665 26.14 -6.28 0.45
C SER A 665 25.74 -6.13 1.93
N ARG A 666 24.78 -5.25 2.23
CA ARG A 666 24.34 -4.99 3.59
C ARG A 666 23.44 -6.11 4.10
N LEU A 667 22.48 -6.58 3.30
CA LEU A 667 21.67 -7.75 3.62
C LEU A 667 22.53 -8.99 3.89
N ALA A 668 23.55 -9.24 3.05
CA ALA A 668 24.51 -10.33 3.23
C ALA A 668 25.21 -10.23 4.59
N SER A 669 25.69 -9.04 4.97
CA SER A 669 26.36 -8.81 6.24
C SER A 669 25.48 -9.19 7.43
N GLU A 670 24.22 -8.77 7.40
CA GLU A 670 23.24 -8.96 8.48
C GLU A 670 22.74 -10.40 8.57
N LEU A 671 22.74 -11.12 7.44
CA LEU A 671 22.47 -12.55 7.39
C LEU A 671 23.70 -13.42 7.72
N GLY A 672 24.84 -12.81 8.08
CA GLY A 672 26.08 -13.53 8.40
C GLY A 672 26.85 -14.07 7.19
N LYS A 673 26.52 -13.64 5.97
CA LYS A 673 27.13 -14.01 4.69
C LYS A 673 28.31 -13.10 4.35
N GLY A 674 29.36 -13.16 5.17
CA GLY A 674 30.45 -12.18 5.15
C GLY A 674 31.31 -12.15 3.87
N GLU A 675 31.44 -13.25 3.14
CA GLU A 675 32.19 -13.29 1.88
C GLU A 675 31.42 -12.59 0.75
N GLU A 676 30.13 -12.87 0.66
CA GLU A 676 29.18 -12.25 -0.25
C GLU A 676 29.07 -10.75 0.02
N ALA A 677 28.98 -10.35 1.29
CA ALA A 677 29.02 -8.94 1.67
C ALA A 677 30.25 -8.23 1.10
N ARG A 678 31.45 -8.82 1.27
CA ARG A 678 32.69 -8.26 0.70
C ARG A 678 32.76 -8.35 -0.82
N LYS A 679 32.15 -9.35 -1.47
CA LYS A 679 32.04 -9.45 -2.93
C LYS A 679 31.25 -8.25 -3.46
N TYR A 680 30.01 -8.09 -3.01
CA TYR A 680 29.10 -7.07 -3.53
C TYR A 680 29.53 -5.65 -3.16
N PHE A 681 30.11 -5.44 -1.97
CA PHE A 681 30.73 -4.15 -1.63
C PHE A 681 31.84 -3.74 -2.62
N ARG A 682 32.70 -4.70 -3.01
CA ARG A 682 33.80 -4.43 -3.96
C ARG A 682 33.26 -4.14 -5.36
N ILE A 683 32.24 -4.86 -5.81
CA ILE A 683 31.57 -4.62 -7.10
C ILE A 683 30.96 -3.20 -7.11
N ALA A 684 30.15 -2.86 -6.11
CA ALA A 684 29.56 -1.52 -5.98
C ALA A 684 30.62 -0.40 -5.96
N SER A 685 31.72 -0.62 -5.24
CA SER A 685 32.82 0.36 -5.15
C SER A 685 33.52 0.58 -6.50
N ARG A 686 33.73 -0.50 -7.27
CA ARG A 686 34.31 -0.43 -8.61
C ARG A 686 33.38 0.28 -9.61
N LEU A 687 32.10 -0.11 -9.64
CA LEU A 687 31.06 0.54 -10.46
C LEU A 687 31.01 2.05 -10.18
N ASN A 688 30.88 2.42 -8.90
CA ASN A 688 30.82 3.83 -8.48
C ASN A 688 32.05 4.62 -8.93
N LYS A 689 33.23 4.02 -8.85
CA LYS A 689 34.48 4.64 -9.31
C LYS A 689 34.44 4.84 -10.83
N ALA A 690 34.09 3.80 -11.59
CA ALA A 690 34.03 3.85 -13.05
C ALA A 690 33.02 4.88 -13.57
N ILE A 691 31.84 5.00 -12.94
CA ILE A 691 30.84 6.04 -13.26
C ILE A 691 31.47 7.44 -13.13
N ASN A 692 32.14 7.72 -12.01
CA ASN A 692 32.74 9.04 -11.76
C ASN A 692 33.94 9.37 -12.65
N GLU A 693 34.65 8.35 -13.14
CA GLU A 693 35.83 8.51 -14.01
C GLU A 693 35.45 8.58 -15.50
N LYS A 694 34.47 7.79 -15.94
CA LYS A 694 34.15 7.60 -17.36
C LYS A 694 32.87 8.29 -17.82
N LEU A 695 31.92 8.59 -16.92
CA LEU A 695 30.59 9.13 -17.28
C LEU A 695 30.39 10.58 -16.82
N TRP A 696 31.37 11.17 -16.13
CA TRP A 696 31.35 12.60 -15.78
C TRP A 696 31.71 13.44 -17.00
N ASP A 697 30.93 14.48 -17.27
CA ASP A 697 31.27 15.53 -18.22
C ASP A 697 31.57 16.84 -17.47
N ASP A 698 32.82 17.30 -17.59
CA ASP A 698 33.27 18.47 -16.87
C ASP A 698 32.81 19.78 -17.51
N GLU A 699 32.36 19.79 -18.76
CA GLU A 699 31.85 21.00 -19.41
C GLU A 699 30.45 21.33 -18.92
N THR A 700 29.54 20.36 -18.96
CA THR A 700 28.15 20.50 -18.48
C THR A 700 28.05 20.48 -16.96
N GLY A 701 29.01 19.86 -16.26
CA GLY A 701 28.92 19.65 -14.82
C GLY A 701 27.90 18.58 -14.43
N ALA A 702 27.65 17.63 -15.33
CA ALA A 702 26.65 16.57 -15.22
C ALA A 702 27.24 15.21 -15.62
N TYR A 703 26.41 14.17 -15.59
CA TYR A 703 26.77 12.85 -16.12
C TYR A 703 26.13 12.64 -17.48
N VAL A 704 26.92 12.12 -18.43
CA VAL A 704 26.43 11.74 -19.77
C VAL A 704 25.50 10.53 -19.68
N ASP A 705 24.68 10.32 -20.70
CA ASP A 705 23.73 9.20 -20.75
C ASP A 705 24.42 7.83 -20.78
N GLY A 706 25.64 7.77 -21.31
CA GLY A 706 26.35 6.51 -21.46
C GLY A 706 27.62 6.56 -22.29
N LEU A 707 28.08 5.37 -22.71
CA LEU A 707 29.17 5.17 -23.68
C LEU A 707 28.66 4.36 -24.87
N ASP A 708 29.15 4.67 -26.07
CA ASP A 708 28.61 4.16 -27.34
C ASP A 708 28.80 2.64 -27.54
N THR A 709 30.03 2.15 -27.55
CA THR A 709 30.44 0.84 -28.09
C THR A 709 30.88 -0.16 -27.01
N GLY A 710 30.99 0.30 -25.77
CA GLY A 710 31.37 -0.49 -24.61
C GLY A 710 32.10 0.36 -23.57
N ALA A 711 32.73 -0.29 -22.59
CA ALA A 711 33.37 0.43 -21.49
C ALA A 711 34.55 1.33 -21.90
N ASP A 712 35.19 1.08 -23.04
CA ASP A 712 36.27 1.92 -23.59
C ASP A 712 35.78 2.77 -24.79
N GLY A 713 34.46 2.82 -24.98
CA GLY A 713 33.80 3.65 -26.00
C GLY A 713 33.85 5.15 -25.68
N ALA A 714 33.40 5.95 -26.63
CA ALA A 714 33.28 7.39 -26.44
C ALA A 714 32.05 7.72 -25.58
N GLN A 715 32.13 8.80 -24.80
CA GLN A 715 30.96 9.37 -24.14
C GLN A 715 29.92 9.77 -25.18
N LEU A 716 28.66 9.46 -24.89
CA LEU A 716 27.51 10.01 -25.60
C LEU A 716 27.47 11.53 -25.37
N ALA A 717 26.97 12.28 -26.36
CA ALA A 717 27.06 13.74 -26.33
C ALA A 717 26.04 14.35 -25.37
N HIS A 718 24.92 13.65 -25.15
CA HIS A 718 23.82 14.13 -24.34
C HIS A 718 23.99 13.84 -22.85
N CYS A 719 23.55 14.80 -22.02
CA CYS A 719 23.37 14.65 -20.58
C CYS A 719 21.88 14.84 -20.27
N SER A 720 21.21 13.76 -19.89
CA SER A 720 19.82 13.80 -19.42
C SER A 720 19.72 14.16 -17.93
N GLU A 721 18.54 14.62 -17.54
CA GLU A 721 18.14 14.65 -16.12
C GLU A 721 18.30 13.28 -15.46
N HIS A 722 17.88 12.20 -16.14
CA HIS A 722 17.90 10.82 -15.65
C HIS A 722 19.30 10.37 -15.23
N ALA A 723 20.29 10.54 -16.10
CA ALA A 723 21.67 10.13 -15.83
C ALA A 723 22.19 10.76 -14.53
N SER A 724 22.01 12.07 -14.38
CA SER A 724 22.45 12.81 -13.20
C SER A 724 21.60 12.52 -11.95
N ALA A 725 20.28 12.37 -12.08
CA ALA A 725 19.36 12.05 -10.99
C ALA A 725 19.65 10.69 -10.37
N PHE A 726 19.81 9.65 -11.20
CA PHE A 726 20.13 8.30 -10.73
C PHE A 726 21.52 8.23 -10.09
N VAL A 727 22.52 8.92 -10.65
CA VAL A 727 23.85 9.01 -10.03
C VAL A 727 23.78 9.74 -8.70
N LEU A 728 23.07 10.86 -8.61
CA LEU A 728 22.92 11.62 -7.37
C LEU A 728 22.19 10.84 -6.27
N SER A 729 21.21 10.01 -6.65
CA SER A 729 20.41 9.22 -5.69
C SER A 729 21.09 7.90 -5.26
N GLY A 730 21.74 7.19 -6.19
CA GLY A 730 22.27 5.84 -5.97
C GLY A 730 23.78 5.76 -5.74
N CYS A 731 24.55 6.74 -6.22
CA CYS A 731 26.01 6.74 -6.18
C CYS A 731 26.58 7.71 -5.13
N ARG A 732 27.87 7.52 -4.83
CA ARG A 732 28.69 8.49 -4.12
C ARG A 732 29.35 9.41 -5.15
N VAL A 733 28.88 10.64 -5.20
CA VAL A 733 29.41 11.73 -6.03
C VAL A 733 30.50 12.48 -5.25
N PRO A 734 31.63 12.86 -5.87
CA PRO A 734 32.63 13.74 -5.26
C PRO A 734 32.00 15.04 -4.76
N ALA A 735 32.33 15.47 -3.53
CA ALA A 735 31.65 16.56 -2.85
C ALA A 735 31.71 17.89 -3.64
N GLU A 736 32.82 18.12 -4.33
CA GLU A 736 33.05 19.28 -5.19
C GLU A 736 32.19 19.31 -6.47
N ARG A 737 31.65 18.15 -6.90
CA ARG A 737 30.78 18.05 -8.07
C ARG A 737 29.29 18.21 -7.74
N ILE A 738 28.90 17.94 -6.49
CA ILE A 738 27.49 17.95 -6.07
C ILE A 738 26.80 19.27 -6.44
N PRO A 739 27.34 20.47 -6.13
CA PRO A 739 26.67 21.73 -6.47
C PRO A 739 26.42 21.89 -7.97
N ARG A 740 27.32 21.40 -8.82
CA ARG A 740 27.21 21.49 -10.29
C ARG A 740 26.12 20.57 -10.84
N VAL A 741 26.06 19.33 -10.32
CA VAL A 741 25.00 18.37 -10.67
C VAL A 741 23.64 18.92 -10.24
N VAL A 742 23.58 19.47 -9.03
CA VAL A 742 22.38 20.06 -8.42
C VAL A 742 21.92 21.26 -9.26
N GLU A 743 22.83 22.17 -9.66
CA GLU A 743 22.53 23.28 -10.58
C GLU A 743 22.04 22.81 -11.96
N PHE A 744 22.68 21.78 -12.54
CA PHE A 744 22.25 21.19 -13.80
C PHE A 744 20.81 20.65 -13.73
N LEU A 745 20.49 19.86 -12.69
CA LEU A 745 19.14 19.31 -12.47
C LEU A 745 18.11 20.43 -12.24
N HIS A 746 18.46 21.47 -11.48
CA HIS A 746 17.59 22.63 -11.31
C HIS A 746 17.27 23.34 -12.63
N GLY A 747 18.25 23.43 -13.55
CA GLY A 747 18.03 23.98 -14.89
C GLY A 747 17.10 23.14 -15.77
N LYS A 748 16.95 21.83 -15.50
CA LYS A 748 16.05 20.90 -16.20
C LYS A 748 14.63 20.92 -15.64
N GLY A 749 14.47 21.15 -14.32
CA GLY A 749 13.17 21.18 -13.66
C GLY A 749 12.66 19.78 -13.32
N MET A 750 11.51 19.41 -13.89
CA MET A 750 10.95 18.05 -13.83
C MET A 750 10.90 17.52 -15.25
N ALA A 751 12.02 17.18 -15.86
CA ALA A 751 12.12 16.73 -17.25
C ALA A 751 11.93 15.21 -17.41
N CYS A 752 11.30 14.56 -16.43
CA CYS A 752 11.08 13.13 -16.38
C CYS A 752 9.63 12.77 -16.06
N SER A 753 9.29 11.49 -16.13
CA SER A 753 7.99 10.98 -15.74
C SER A 753 7.77 11.00 -14.23
N VAL A 754 6.53 10.74 -13.82
CA VAL A 754 6.14 10.52 -12.42
C VAL A 754 6.93 9.39 -11.74
N TYR A 755 7.39 8.40 -12.51
CA TYR A 755 8.19 7.28 -12.00
C TYR A 755 9.61 7.72 -11.63
N VAL A 756 10.29 8.45 -12.51
CA VAL A 756 11.66 8.94 -12.25
C VAL A 756 11.68 10.15 -11.32
N ALA A 757 10.58 10.89 -11.19
CA ALA A 757 10.45 12.00 -10.23
C ALA A 757 10.85 11.57 -8.81
N ALA A 758 10.51 10.34 -8.41
CA ALA A 758 10.90 9.75 -7.14
C ALA A 758 12.44 9.74 -6.93
N VAL A 759 13.18 9.37 -7.97
CA VAL A 759 14.65 9.25 -7.97
C VAL A 759 15.29 10.63 -8.00
N LEU A 760 14.79 11.54 -8.84
CA LEU A 760 15.23 12.94 -8.92
C LEU A 760 15.12 13.63 -7.56
N LEU A 761 13.92 13.62 -6.97
CA LEU A 761 13.64 14.30 -5.71
C LEU A 761 14.46 13.72 -4.56
N GLU A 762 14.56 12.38 -4.49
CA GLU A 762 15.40 11.72 -3.49
C GLU A 762 16.89 12.10 -3.63
N GLY A 763 17.39 12.19 -4.87
CA GLY A 763 18.76 12.65 -5.15
C GLY A 763 18.99 14.09 -4.68
N LEU A 764 18.07 15.01 -4.99
CA LEU A 764 18.13 16.40 -4.54
C LEU A 764 18.13 16.51 -3.01
N TYR A 765 17.27 15.78 -2.31
CA TYR A 765 17.26 15.76 -0.85
C TYR A 765 18.55 15.18 -0.26
N LYS A 766 19.10 14.10 -0.83
CA LYS A 766 20.38 13.51 -0.39
C LYS A 766 21.56 14.48 -0.60
N ALA A 767 21.44 15.36 -1.59
CA ALA A 767 22.42 16.40 -1.90
C ALA A 767 22.27 17.67 -1.04
N GLY A 768 21.28 17.74 -0.14
CA GLY A 768 21.01 18.93 0.67
C GLY A 768 20.28 20.04 -0.10
N ALA A 769 19.61 19.70 -1.21
CA ALA A 769 18.87 20.63 -2.07
C ALA A 769 17.35 20.59 -1.82
N GLY A 770 16.94 20.42 -0.54
CA GLY A 770 15.53 20.29 -0.16
C GLY A 770 14.64 21.47 -0.60
N THR A 771 15.15 22.70 -0.64
CA THR A 771 14.40 23.86 -1.16
C THR A 771 13.86 23.62 -2.58
N TRP A 772 14.65 23.01 -3.47
CA TRP A 772 14.22 22.73 -4.84
C TRP A 772 13.31 21.53 -4.92
N ALA A 773 13.62 20.45 -4.17
CA ALA A 773 12.74 19.29 -4.12
C ALA A 773 11.33 19.67 -3.62
N ASN A 774 11.25 20.46 -2.55
CA ASN A 774 9.98 20.99 -2.03
C ASN A 774 9.26 21.83 -3.10
N GLY A 775 9.99 22.71 -3.80
CA GLY A 775 9.43 23.56 -4.86
C GLY A 775 8.89 22.77 -6.05
N LEU A 776 9.55 21.68 -6.45
CA LEU A 776 9.08 20.80 -7.52
C LEU A 776 7.81 20.02 -7.12
N ILE A 777 7.70 19.58 -5.87
CA ILE A 777 6.49 18.92 -5.36
C ILE A 777 5.34 19.94 -5.21
N ALA A 778 5.65 21.15 -4.73
CA ALA A 778 4.68 22.22 -4.52
C ALA A 778 4.32 23.00 -5.80
N ALA A 779 4.90 22.66 -6.95
CA ALA A 779 4.66 23.35 -8.21
C ALA A 779 3.17 23.27 -8.57
N SER A 780 2.57 24.43 -8.81
CA SER A 780 1.14 24.57 -9.15
C SER A 780 0.89 25.01 -10.59
N GLU A 781 1.96 25.24 -11.36
CA GLU A 781 1.90 25.63 -12.76
C GLU A 781 2.65 24.60 -13.61
N GLY A 782 2.16 24.37 -14.83
CA GLY A 782 2.76 23.41 -15.75
C GLY A 782 2.17 22.00 -15.64
N GLU A 783 2.41 21.23 -16.69
CA GLU A 783 1.83 19.91 -16.90
C GLU A 783 2.44 18.82 -16.01
N ARG A 784 3.76 18.90 -15.74
CA ARG A 784 4.51 17.91 -14.95
C ARG A 784 4.46 18.22 -13.45
N THR A 785 3.24 18.32 -12.92
CA THR A 785 3.00 18.60 -11.50
C THR A 785 1.89 17.72 -10.93
N TRP A 786 1.98 17.37 -9.64
CA TRP A 786 0.85 16.70 -8.96
C TRP A 786 -0.37 17.61 -8.86
N GLN A 787 -0.18 18.93 -8.77
CA GLN A 787 -1.29 19.87 -8.79
C GLN A 787 -2.08 19.79 -10.10
N HIS A 788 -1.39 19.62 -11.25
CA HIS A 788 -2.06 19.40 -12.53
C HIS A 788 -2.97 18.17 -12.49
N MET A 789 -2.53 17.04 -11.90
CA MET A 789 -3.40 15.85 -11.72
C MET A 789 -4.68 16.19 -10.93
N ILE A 790 -4.55 16.97 -9.85
CA ILE A 790 -5.68 17.40 -9.03
C ILE A 790 -6.63 18.28 -9.84
N ASP A 791 -6.08 19.20 -10.65
CA ASP A 791 -6.86 20.12 -11.49
C ASP A 791 -7.59 19.37 -12.62
N GLN A 792 -7.08 18.23 -13.08
CA GLN A 792 -7.76 17.31 -14.00
C GLN A 792 -8.92 16.54 -13.33
N GLY A 793 -9.16 16.73 -12.03
CA GLY A 793 -10.22 16.05 -11.27
C GLY A 793 -9.83 14.65 -10.78
N ALA A 794 -8.55 14.28 -10.81
CA ALA A 794 -8.10 12.95 -10.40
C ALA A 794 -8.46 12.66 -8.93
N GLY A 795 -9.03 11.48 -8.68
CA GLY A 795 -9.32 10.99 -7.32
C GLY A 795 -8.15 10.25 -6.66
N ALA A 796 -7.10 9.97 -7.43
CA ALA A 796 -5.86 9.29 -7.09
C ALA A 796 -4.74 9.77 -8.03
N THR A 797 -3.49 9.41 -7.77
CA THR A 797 -2.37 9.77 -8.66
C THR A 797 -2.49 9.05 -10.02
N MET A 798 -1.94 9.68 -11.07
CA MET A 798 -2.05 9.23 -12.46
C MET A 798 -0.85 8.39 -12.92
N GLU A 799 -1.03 7.60 -13.98
CA GLU A 799 0.05 6.82 -14.63
C GLU A 799 1.09 7.73 -15.27
N ALA A 800 0.67 8.83 -15.90
CA ALA A 800 1.56 9.87 -16.41
C ALA A 800 1.06 11.24 -15.98
N TRP A 801 1.85 12.28 -16.24
CA TRP A 801 1.50 13.65 -15.89
C TRP A 801 0.21 14.13 -16.57
N SER A 802 -0.02 13.76 -17.83
CA SER A 802 -1.19 14.18 -18.61
C SER A 802 -1.55 13.19 -19.73
N LEU A 803 -2.70 13.43 -20.37
CA LEU A 803 -3.11 12.71 -21.58
C LEU A 803 -2.30 13.11 -22.83
N ASP A 804 -1.74 14.32 -22.87
CA ASP A 804 -0.93 14.77 -24.01
C ASP A 804 0.44 14.06 -24.03
N LEU A 805 0.97 13.74 -22.85
CA LEU A 805 2.22 13.00 -22.69
C LEU A 805 2.02 11.48 -22.82
N LYS A 806 0.85 10.98 -22.38
CA LYS A 806 0.44 9.58 -22.53
C LYS A 806 -1.08 9.47 -22.61
N SER A 807 -1.57 9.24 -23.82
CA SER A 807 -3.00 9.30 -24.13
C SER A 807 -3.86 8.21 -23.50
N ASN A 808 -3.27 7.08 -23.11
CA ASN A 808 -3.95 5.96 -22.45
C ASN A 808 -3.70 5.86 -20.93
N THR A 809 -3.44 7.00 -20.29
CA THR A 809 -3.17 7.14 -18.85
C THR A 809 -4.36 6.72 -17.98
N THR A 810 -4.10 5.93 -16.93
CA THR A 810 -5.05 5.68 -15.82
C THR A 810 -4.95 6.74 -14.73
N TYR A 811 -6.05 7.04 -14.04
CA TYR A 811 -6.09 7.97 -12.89
C TYR A 811 -6.10 7.23 -11.55
N SER A 812 -5.36 6.12 -11.49
CA SER A 812 -5.34 5.17 -10.37
C SER A 812 -4.01 4.40 -10.29
N HIS A 813 -2.89 5.12 -10.38
CA HIS A 813 -1.54 4.56 -10.45
C HIS A 813 -0.71 4.94 -9.22
N PRO A 814 -0.51 4.03 -8.24
CA PRO A 814 0.18 4.31 -6.98
C PRO A 814 1.66 4.70 -7.10
N TRP A 815 2.34 4.37 -8.19
CA TRP A 815 3.76 4.65 -8.37
C TRP A 815 4.13 6.14 -8.28
N ALA A 816 3.16 7.02 -8.53
CA ALA A 816 3.31 8.47 -8.47
C ALA A 816 3.14 9.03 -7.04
N CYS A 817 3.01 8.17 -6.03
CA CYS A 817 2.86 8.54 -4.62
C CYS A 817 4.17 8.85 -3.90
N SER A 818 5.26 9.15 -4.61
CA SER A 818 6.55 9.44 -3.97
C SER A 818 6.53 10.59 -2.95
N PRO A 819 5.70 11.65 -3.08
CA PRO A 819 5.56 12.66 -2.03
C PRO A 819 5.12 12.12 -0.66
N ALA A 820 4.36 11.00 -0.62
CA ALA A 820 3.90 10.40 0.63
C ALA A 820 5.06 9.99 1.55
N TYR A 821 6.16 9.48 0.99
CA TYR A 821 7.34 9.12 1.77
C TYR A 821 8.46 10.16 1.71
N LEU A 822 8.58 10.95 0.63
CA LEU A 822 9.65 11.94 0.50
C LEU A 822 9.50 13.09 1.50
N LEU A 823 8.28 13.60 1.71
CA LEU A 823 8.07 14.74 2.60
C LEU A 823 8.34 14.39 4.08
N PRO A 824 7.79 13.30 4.67
CA PRO A 824 8.15 12.90 6.04
C PRO A 824 9.63 12.54 6.17
N ARG A 825 10.17 11.80 5.21
CA ARG A 825 11.53 11.26 5.31
C ARG A 825 12.59 12.34 5.13
N TYR A 826 12.45 13.23 4.15
CA TYR A 826 13.52 14.15 3.77
C TYR A 826 13.23 15.62 4.05
N MET A 827 11.98 16.10 3.90
CA MET A 827 11.66 17.50 4.22
C MET A 827 11.56 17.71 5.73
N VAL A 828 10.75 16.91 6.42
CA VAL A 828 10.71 16.87 7.90
C VAL A 828 11.98 16.19 8.44
N GLY A 829 12.53 15.24 7.68
CA GLY A 829 13.88 14.73 7.89
C GLY A 829 13.99 13.50 8.78
N VAL A 830 12.92 12.69 8.90
CA VAL A 830 12.91 11.48 9.74
C VAL A 830 13.57 10.32 8.98
N HIS A 831 14.77 9.92 9.40
CA HIS A 831 15.58 8.88 8.75
C HIS A 831 16.03 7.78 9.70
N PRO A 832 15.91 6.48 9.33
CA PRO A 832 16.51 5.41 10.10
C PRO A 832 18.04 5.44 9.96
N LEU A 833 18.74 5.37 11.09
CA LEU A 833 20.19 5.13 11.16
C LEU A 833 20.47 3.63 11.30
N GLU A 834 19.63 2.95 12.09
CA GLU A 834 19.53 1.50 12.17
C GLU A 834 18.18 1.01 11.63
N PRO A 835 18.12 -0.22 11.08
CA PRO A 835 16.88 -0.85 10.64
C PRO A 835 15.77 -0.84 11.71
N GLY A 836 14.53 -0.66 11.29
CA GLY A 836 13.37 -0.61 12.20
C GLY A 836 13.30 0.65 13.05
N PHE A 837 14.03 1.71 12.68
CA PHE A 837 14.19 2.95 13.45
C PHE A 837 14.69 2.73 14.88
N ARG A 838 15.45 1.65 15.11
CA ARG A 838 16.08 1.41 16.42
C ARG A 838 16.92 2.60 16.86
N GLU A 839 17.69 3.14 15.93
CA GLU A 839 18.26 4.48 16.00
C GLU A 839 17.80 5.25 14.76
N PHE A 840 17.44 6.51 14.93
CA PHE A 840 17.02 7.37 13.83
C PHE A 840 17.52 8.81 14.00
N VAL A 841 17.39 9.62 12.96
CA VAL A 841 17.71 11.05 12.99
C VAL A 841 16.52 11.86 12.50
N VAL A 842 16.37 13.07 13.05
CA VAL A 842 15.50 14.12 12.52
C VAL A 842 16.37 15.26 12.03
N ALA A 843 16.43 15.46 10.71
CA ALA A 843 17.26 16.45 10.05
C ALA A 843 16.45 17.26 9.01
N PRO A 844 15.69 18.29 9.44
CA PRO A 844 14.81 19.03 8.55
C PRO A 844 15.53 19.72 7.39
N GLN A 845 14.91 19.71 6.21
CA GLN A 845 15.30 20.48 5.03
C GLN A 845 14.14 21.40 4.61
N PRO A 846 13.91 22.49 5.36
CA PRO A 846 12.66 23.24 5.29
C PRO A 846 12.49 24.04 3.99
N GLY A 847 13.58 24.55 3.40
CA GLY A 847 13.50 25.50 2.29
C GLY A 847 12.59 26.69 2.63
N SER A 848 11.66 27.03 1.74
CA SER A 848 10.66 28.09 1.96
C SER A 848 9.49 27.70 2.88
N VAL A 849 9.35 26.42 3.25
CA VAL A 849 8.24 25.94 4.08
C VAL A 849 8.50 26.29 5.55
N ARG A 850 7.69 27.18 6.11
CA ARG A 850 7.89 27.78 7.44
C ARG A 850 7.63 26.79 8.58
N GLU A 851 6.64 25.94 8.42
CA GLU A 851 6.29 24.91 9.40
C GLU A 851 5.86 23.64 8.69
N ALA A 852 6.21 22.49 9.27
CA ALA A 852 5.70 21.20 8.84
C ALA A 852 5.72 20.19 9.98
N SER A 853 4.84 19.21 9.91
CA SER A 853 4.77 18.07 10.82
C SER A 853 4.56 16.78 10.05
N ALA A 854 5.07 15.67 10.57
CA ALA A 854 4.84 14.35 10.04
C ALA A 854 4.74 13.29 11.15
N VAL A 855 3.97 12.24 10.87
CA VAL A 855 3.88 11.01 11.64
C VAL A 855 4.46 9.87 10.79
N VAL A 856 5.49 9.20 11.29
CA VAL A 856 6.10 8.02 10.66
C VAL A 856 5.76 6.79 11.52
N PRO A 857 4.88 5.89 11.05
CA PRO A 857 4.55 4.68 11.78
C PRO A 857 5.71 3.68 11.75
N THR A 858 6.02 3.05 12.88
CA THR A 858 7.09 2.04 13.01
C THR A 858 6.65 0.88 13.90
N GLY A 859 7.41 -0.22 13.89
CA GLY A 859 7.20 -1.37 14.79
C GLY A 859 7.31 -1.02 16.28
N ALA A 860 8.01 0.07 16.64
CA ALA A 860 8.10 0.55 18.01
C ALA A 860 6.98 1.54 18.39
N GLY A 861 6.16 1.95 17.43
CA GLY A 861 5.14 3.01 17.55
C GLY A 861 5.47 4.25 16.70
N ASP A 862 4.57 5.22 16.69
CA ASP A 862 4.70 6.41 15.85
C ASP A 862 5.85 7.33 16.27
N ILE A 863 6.72 7.66 15.33
CA ILE A 863 7.62 8.82 15.44
C ILE A 863 6.82 10.05 14.98
N LYS A 864 6.75 11.07 15.84
CA LYS A 864 6.10 12.35 15.49
C LYS A 864 7.14 13.45 15.47
N ALA A 865 7.33 14.10 14.34
CA ALA A 865 8.31 15.17 14.19
C ALA A 865 7.63 16.40 13.59
N ALA A 866 7.96 17.58 14.11
CA ALA A 866 7.55 18.84 13.50
C ALA A 866 8.65 19.88 13.64
N TYR A 867 8.67 20.86 12.74
CA TYR A 867 9.52 22.02 12.85
C TYR A 867 8.76 23.32 12.58
N ARG A 868 9.29 24.42 13.11
CA ARG A 868 8.87 25.80 12.81
C ARG A 868 10.11 26.68 12.69
N LEU A 869 10.27 27.35 11.54
CA LEU A 869 11.31 28.35 11.35
C LEU A 869 11.02 29.59 12.20
N LEU A 870 12.07 30.15 12.80
CA LEU A 870 12.04 31.40 13.55
C LEU A 870 12.78 32.45 12.72
N GLY A 871 12.20 33.65 12.57
CA GLY A 871 12.74 34.70 11.72
C GLY A 871 12.38 34.55 10.23
N ASP A 872 13.02 35.36 9.39
CA ASP A 872 12.58 35.60 8.01
C ASP A 872 13.53 35.03 6.95
N THR A 873 14.77 34.67 7.31
CA THR A 873 15.73 34.06 6.39
C THR A 873 15.18 32.77 5.79
N ILE A 874 15.19 32.67 4.46
CA ILE A 874 14.78 31.49 3.70
C ILE A 874 16.03 30.72 3.28
N PRO A 875 16.21 29.47 3.73
CA PRO A 875 17.27 28.59 3.27
C PRO A 875 17.25 28.38 1.76
N MET A 876 18.41 28.54 1.15
CA MET A 876 18.62 28.35 -0.27
C MET A 876 19.64 27.22 -0.50
N PRO A 877 19.59 26.54 -1.66
CA PRO A 877 20.62 25.60 -2.06
C PRO A 877 22.00 26.26 -2.04
N GLY A 878 22.96 25.62 -1.37
CA GLY A 878 24.30 26.16 -1.12
C GLY A 878 24.42 27.09 0.10
N ASP A 879 23.30 27.60 0.64
CA ASP A 879 23.25 28.35 1.90
C ASP A 879 22.01 27.98 2.72
N GLN A 880 22.15 26.91 3.51
CA GLN A 880 21.07 26.33 4.31
C GLN A 880 20.89 27.03 5.68
N ARG A 881 21.38 28.27 5.83
CA ARG A 881 21.29 29.01 7.10
C ARG A 881 19.86 29.45 7.41
N VAL A 882 19.47 29.37 8.68
CA VAL A 882 18.21 29.90 9.23
C VAL A 882 18.46 30.88 10.37
N ASP A 883 17.55 31.82 10.64
CA ASP A 883 17.65 32.68 11.83
C ASP A 883 17.37 31.90 13.12
N GLY A 884 16.48 30.92 13.04
CA GLY A 884 16.25 29.96 14.10
C GLY A 884 15.27 28.88 13.69
N ILE A 885 15.16 27.86 14.52
CA ILE A 885 14.24 26.74 14.29
C ILE A 885 13.82 26.15 15.64
N GLU A 886 12.54 25.83 15.75
CA GLU A 886 11.98 24.98 16.79
C GLU A 886 11.67 23.61 16.18
N ILE A 887 12.11 22.53 16.83
CA ILE A 887 11.83 21.15 16.44
C ILE A 887 11.13 20.46 17.61
N THR A 888 9.99 19.83 17.37
CA THR A 888 9.32 18.96 18.32
C THR A 888 9.42 17.52 17.85
N LEU A 889 9.71 16.60 18.78
CA LEU A 889 9.95 15.20 18.46
C LEU A 889 9.35 14.28 19.52
N THR A 890 8.63 13.25 19.09
CA THR A 890 8.24 12.10 19.89
C THR A 890 9.08 10.89 19.49
N VAL A 891 9.88 10.38 20.42
CA VAL A 891 10.72 9.19 20.28
C VAL A 891 10.00 7.99 20.91
N PRO A 892 9.68 6.92 20.14
CA PRO A 892 9.06 5.72 20.67
C PRO A 892 9.89 4.98 21.72
N ILE A 893 9.24 4.12 22.51
CA ILE A 893 9.94 3.27 23.49
C ILE A 893 10.78 2.22 22.76
N GLY A 894 12.02 2.04 23.20
CA GLY A 894 12.96 1.07 22.61
C GLY A 894 13.77 1.62 21.44
N THR A 895 13.60 2.90 21.10
CA THR A 895 14.39 3.60 20.07
C THR A 895 15.15 4.79 20.64
N THR A 896 16.12 5.29 19.88
CA THR A 896 16.84 6.52 20.16
C THR A 896 16.89 7.42 18.93
N ALA A 897 17.00 8.73 19.17
CA ALA A 897 17.01 9.72 18.10
C ALA A 897 18.19 10.69 18.21
N ASP A 898 18.71 11.05 17.05
CA ASP A 898 19.52 12.24 16.87
C ASP A 898 18.69 13.36 16.26
N VAL A 899 19.07 14.61 16.56
CA VAL A 899 18.47 15.78 15.92
C VAL A 899 19.58 16.62 15.33
N ILE A 900 19.44 16.95 14.05
CA ILE A 900 20.36 17.82 13.34
C ILE A 900 19.68 19.16 13.12
N VAL A 901 20.27 20.18 13.71
CA VAL A 901 19.87 21.57 13.57
C VAL A 901 20.63 22.18 12.40
N PRO A 902 19.94 22.81 11.43
CA PRO A 902 20.60 23.51 10.32
C PRO A 902 21.53 24.62 10.83
N PRO A 903 22.50 25.06 10.01
CA PRO A 903 23.37 26.18 10.34
C PRO A 903 22.53 27.43 10.68
N LEU A 904 22.99 28.22 11.64
CA LEU A 904 22.30 29.45 12.04
C LEU A 904 22.96 30.70 11.45
N THR A 905 22.18 31.75 11.22
CA THR A 905 22.71 33.10 10.94
C THR A 905 23.44 33.64 12.18
N GLY A 906 24.46 34.48 11.96
CA GLY A 906 25.27 35.04 13.05
C GLY A 906 26.20 34.06 13.80
N GLY A 907 26.36 32.82 13.34
CA GLY A 907 27.28 31.82 13.91
C GLY A 907 26.58 30.78 14.78
N LYS A 908 27.20 30.35 15.90
CA LYS A 908 26.69 29.21 16.69
C LYS A 908 25.34 29.48 17.37
N GLY A 909 25.00 30.73 17.70
CA GLY A 909 23.74 31.07 18.37
C GLY A 909 23.49 30.31 19.69
N THR A 910 22.24 30.26 20.14
CA THR A 910 21.78 29.47 21.30
C THR A 910 21.17 28.13 20.84
N LEU A 911 21.20 27.12 21.72
CA LEU A 911 20.55 25.82 21.50
C LEU A 911 20.00 25.30 22.82
N ILE A 912 18.69 25.11 22.87
CA ILE A 912 17.95 24.72 24.06
C ILE A 912 17.25 23.39 23.78
N LEU A 913 17.49 22.38 24.61
CA LEU A 913 16.76 21.12 24.64
C LEU A 913 15.92 21.09 25.91
N ASN A 914 14.60 20.94 25.76
CA ASN A 914 13.64 20.83 26.88
C ASN A 914 13.78 21.95 27.93
N GLY A 915 14.05 23.19 27.48
CA GLY A 915 14.22 24.35 28.34
C GLY A 915 15.62 24.53 28.95
N THR A 916 16.57 23.64 28.66
CA THR A 916 17.96 23.71 29.14
C THR A 916 18.96 23.83 27.99
N GLU A 917 20.08 24.52 28.21
CA GLU A 917 21.14 24.64 27.19
C GLU A 917 21.70 23.26 26.82
N ALA A 918 21.75 22.96 25.53
CA ALA A 918 22.14 21.66 25.02
C ALA A 918 23.59 21.64 24.53
N VAL A 919 24.28 20.53 24.77
CA VAL A 919 25.57 20.24 24.15
C VAL A 919 25.32 19.62 22.78
N ALA A 920 25.92 20.20 21.74
CA ALA A 920 25.84 19.68 20.38
C ALA A 920 27.24 19.53 19.75
N ALA A 921 27.40 18.45 18.98
CA ALA A 921 28.58 18.22 18.17
C ALA A 921 28.43 18.87 16.79
N ASP A 922 29.56 19.06 16.10
CA ASP A 922 29.54 19.45 14.70
C ASP A 922 29.00 18.29 13.84
N ALA A 923 27.93 18.54 13.08
CA ALA A 923 27.32 17.52 12.22
C ALA A 923 28.06 17.34 10.89
N SER A 924 28.94 18.27 10.51
CA SER A 924 29.74 18.18 9.27
C SER A 924 30.83 17.11 9.34
N MET A 925 31.25 16.72 10.56
CA MET A 925 32.22 15.64 10.80
C MET A 925 31.52 14.27 10.92
N GLY A 926 30.80 13.87 9.87
CA GLY A 926 30.44 12.50 9.53
C GLY A 926 29.60 11.72 10.55
N MET A 927 28.33 11.49 10.22
CA MET A 927 27.63 10.29 10.69
C MET A 927 28.34 9.05 10.09
N PRO A 928 28.49 7.93 10.83
CA PRO A 928 28.83 6.66 10.21
C PRO A 928 27.63 6.23 9.34
N THR A 929 27.58 6.70 8.09
CA THR A 929 26.40 6.53 7.26
C THR A 929 26.40 5.17 6.60
N THR A 930 25.40 4.39 6.93
CA THR A 930 24.82 3.45 5.99
C THR A 930 23.80 4.19 5.13
N ILE A 931 24.26 4.76 4.02
CA ILE A 931 23.45 5.16 2.84
C ILE A 931 22.47 6.36 3.05
N ALA A 932 22.20 6.83 4.27
CA ALA A 932 21.44 8.07 4.52
C ALA A 932 22.38 9.27 4.79
N GLN A 933 22.10 10.42 4.16
CA GLN A 933 22.68 11.77 4.41
C GLN A 933 24.09 11.82 5.04
N GLY A 934 25.12 11.99 4.19
CA GLY A 934 26.50 12.18 4.64
C GLY A 934 27.00 13.62 4.61
N ASN A 935 26.27 14.55 3.99
CA ASN A 935 26.74 15.92 3.73
C ASN A 935 25.79 16.93 4.38
N TYR A 936 25.77 16.98 5.71
CA TYR A 936 25.15 18.11 6.40
C TYR A 936 25.98 19.37 6.15
N PRO A 937 25.33 20.53 5.92
CA PRO A 937 26.03 21.77 5.63
C PRO A 937 26.96 22.16 6.78
N GLU A 938 28.09 22.78 6.45
CA GLU A 938 29.05 23.28 7.43
C GLU A 938 28.34 24.21 8.44
N GLY A 939 28.60 23.99 9.74
CA GLY A 939 27.93 24.73 10.82
C GLY A 939 26.62 24.10 11.32
N ALA A 940 26.13 23.02 10.71
CA ALA A 940 25.04 22.22 11.27
C ALA A 940 25.47 21.57 12.61
N ARG A 941 24.53 21.45 13.54
CA ARG A 941 24.80 20.97 14.90
C ARG A 941 23.96 19.73 15.21
N ARG A 942 24.58 18.70 15.80
CA ARG A 942 23.93 17.43 16.17
C ARG A 942 23.74 17.33 17.67
N ILE A 943 22.51 17.10 18.10
CA ILE A 943 22.16 16.60 19.43
C ILE A 943 22.06 15.08 19.31
N HIS A 944 22.83 14.35 20.12
CA HIS A 944 22.93 12.89 20.03
C HIS A 944 22.17 12.20 21.16
N GLY A 945 21.51 11.07 20.84
CA GLY A 945 21.06 10.09 21.83
C GLY A 945 19.85 10.52 22.65
N LEU A 946 18.88 11.22 22.03
CA LEU A 946 17.57 11.44 22.65
C LEU A 946 16.89 10.08 22.86
N THR A 947 16.44 9.85 24.09
CA THR A 947 15.77 8.60 24.48
C THR A 947 14.26 8.71 24.27
N ALA A 948 13.52 7.62 24.53
CA ALA A 948 12.08 7.60 24.41
C ALA A 948 11.38 8.71 25.22
N GLY A 949 10.52 9.49 24.55
CA GLY A 949 9.88 10.64 25.17
C GLY A 949 9.50 11.73 24.17
N ARG A 950 9.00 12.85 24.71
CA ARG A 950 8.76 14.08 23.94
C ARG A 950 9.89 15.06 24.18
N HIS A 951 10.40 15.63 23.10
CA HIS A 951 11.51 16.58 23.10
C HIS A 951 11.14 17.84 22.33
N VAL A 952 11.58 18.98 22.83
CA VAL A 952 11.50 20.28 22.18
C VAL A 952 12.90 20.85 22.09
N ILE A 953 13.34 21.16 20.88
CA ILE A 953 14.63 21.73 20.57
C ILE A 953 14.39 23.12 19.99
N VAL A 954 15.00 24.15 20.56
CA VAL A 954 14.93 25.53 20.06
C VAL A 954 16.35 26.02 19.80
N ALA A 955 16.60 26.45 18.57
CA ALA A 955 17.87 27.04 18.17
C ALA A 955 17.63 28.45 17.59
N LYS A 956 18.41 29.44 18.04
CA LYS A 956 18.31 30.83 17.56
C LYS A 956 19.70 31.39 17.27
N GLY A 957 19.85 32.08 16.14
CA GLY A 957 21.06 32.76 15.72
C GLY A 957 21.45 33.88 16.69
N ALA A 958 22.70 34.31 16.67
CA ALA A 958 23.19 35.35 17.59
C ALA A 958 22.58 36.74 17.31
N ASP A 959 22.13 36.96 16.08
CA ASP A 959 21.55 38.22 15.60
C ASP A 959 20.00 38.18 15.54
N ALA A 960 19.38 37.07 15.93
CA ALA A 960 17.92 36.96 15.99
C ALA A 960 17.41 37.82 17.15
N GLU A 961 16.74 38.93 16.84
CA GLU A 961 16.09 39.76 17.86
C GLU A 961 15.14 38.90 18.71
N ASP A 962 15.18 39.09 20.04
CA ASP A 962 14.24 38.48 20.97
C ASP A 962 12.83 39.01 20.67
N ALA A 963 12.12 38.37 19.75
CA ALA A 963 10.68 38.52 19.65
C ALA A 963 10.04 37.79 20.84
N GLU A 964 9.58 38.60 21.82
CA GLU A 964 8.84 38.18 23.03
C GLU A 964 7.63 37.29 22.76
#